data_AF-A0AAF0DL61-F1
#
_entry.id   AF-A0AAF0DL61-F1
#
_cell.length_a   1.000
_cell.length_b   1.000
_cell.length_c   1.000
_cell.angle_alpha   90.00
_cell.angle_beta   90.00
_cell.angle_gamma   90.00
#
_symmetry.space_group_name_H-M   'P 1'
#
loop_
_entity.id
_entity.type
_entity.pdbx_description
1 polymer ?
#
loop_
_entity_poly.entity_id
_entity_poly.type
_entity_poly.pdbx_seq_one_letter_code
_entity_poly.pdbx_strand_id
1 'polypeptide(L)'
;MTNDAKPQRRSLLPGTIPSVAQRRAAFEQQVNRTEDQTPSPESKRRSFRTPGKLRNSLVKREKPSGAVPSEAKTEATVPSDSSPLELTPEGKPEDPTPASSKDIQISPSAEKQSSPAKSTGPSTLSKFSLTRYLSKSIRPKPRVKPKTVEQSELIISRSQFDSSYASNTIAEVPTSPVQTFTDETSETEPKLSEQSESISIVSSPDTLISSTNASLFDRIFNSSSPRPTTIPPVSPMVTRTYKAVAGEGKEDGGLALPRLEDLLRHPEDLDKIPALKAEYSRKKAAVDSQLQDGLREQLETVQQSINQLKEGRKQVLSMRDELQGVDKLCAESQAAVGDFAQIDQLARIQRNFEATIMMKQGLESFHNELSEVERMLKEDDEDLENQPNLLNAHMAITRLRDFRDEAMDQISRSQDKSSESTLLEWFQGLDSVIDWFDDHLGTACMNIIPLVQSDNRSMVVRLAVVILSEEKNDAKFRALQEAQKDHEYLASRFKSMNIGPKTIRGYKENFLKSIEFYAQGQFETSKETFLDDPDKLEKSFKWFFNDLFTVKEGMQPLVPKKWKIYKTYTDIYHRMMHDWLIQFVDDPQLAAANVLAIIHWSEKYYTKMAKLGWKQSDLVPHVIDDREGELVRDWRNLIIKALNEWMERMFTTDKKSFLERDIEALDTNADGYFRIKTLGDMWRMLHEQILAAGASQRADVVEGVVDAMFRALKSRQTVWQTMIDEECAKYKSLSDAPAENKGFQQLQDWLIAIANDQIACIDDNDASGQVSFLTRFRRDFEPLVTEKYLATRADTELNIIRDGYVDFSTHCITLFINLIFSVDFRSTLPDFFTQKWYGEFAMKRMISTFEDYMSDYLSVIHPSLRDILIEELSDELLVHYLSCVRNRGAKFRRQDPFTEKFKDDILTIFAFFQQYPESFASTIKDRWRLVDWLVRLLEAEKGEVVNVYEGFKTEYWDLQIGWVEAVLRSRDDFERSMVSAVKAKAAELSVERGAETIMGRVR
;
A
#
# COMPACT_ATOMS: atom_id res chain seq x y z
N MET A 1 34.19 49.81 14.84
CA MET A 1 34.70 50.22 13.51
C MET A 1 35.26 48.97 12.83
N THR A 2 35.46 48.97 11.51
CA THR A 2 35.73 47.79 10.63
C THR A 2 34.64 46.72 10.74
N ASN A 3 33.53 46.78 9.99
CA ASN A 3 33.34 46.60 8.53
C ASN A 3 33.42 45.14 8.06
N ASP A 4 32.37 44.37 8.32
CA ASP A 4 32.07 43.14 7.57
C ASP A 4 31.53 43.48 6.17
N ALA A 5 32.21 43.00 5.13
CA ALA A 5 31.77 43.16 3.75
C ALA A 5 30.92 41.96 3.30
N LYS A 6 29.60 42.16 3.14
CA LYS A 6 28.74 41.16 2.50
C LYS A 6 29.14 40.97 1.02
N PRO A 7 29.22 39.74 0.49
CA PRO A 7 29.38 39.53 -0.94
C PRO A 7 28.13 40.02 -1.68
N GLN A 8 28.30 40.95 -2.61
CA GLN A 8 27.20 41.39 -3.48
C GLN A 8 26.85 40.28 -4.48
N ARG A 9 25.56 39.92 -4.57
CA ARG A 9 25.05 39.16 -5.72
C ARG A 9 25.28 40.00 -6.98
N ARG A 10 26.09 39.51 -7.92
CA ARG A 10 26.04 40.00 -9.31
C ARG A 10 24.74 39.50 -9.93
N SER A 11 23.89 40.42 -10.38
CA SER A 11 22.75 40.09 -11.23
C SER A 11 23.25 39.60 -12.59
N LEU A 12 22.94 38.36 -12.94
CA LEU A 12 23.13 37.87 -14.31
C LEU A 12 22.09 38.55 -15.21
N LEU A 13 22.54 39.12 -16.33
CA LEU A 13 21.67 39.54 -17.41
C LEU A 13 21.32 38.29 -18.25
N PRO A 14 20.06 38.11 -18.69
CA PRO A 14 19.71 37.07 -19.64
C PRO A 14 20.26 37.42 -21.04
N GLY A 15 20.62 36.41 -21.84
CA GLY A 15 20.88 36.61 -23.29
C GLY A 15 22.23 36.14 -23.84
N THR A 16 23.10 35.49 -23.08
CA THR A 16 24.33 34.86 -23.62
C THR A 16 24.48 33.42 -23.15
N ILE A 17 24.31 32.47 -24.08
CA ILE A 17 24.70 31.07 -23.88
C ILE A 17 26.23 31.00 -24.04
N PRO A 18 26.99 30.41 -23.09
CA PRO A 18 28.44 30.27 -23.21
C PRO A 18 28.82 29.41 -24.43
N SER A 19 29.94 29.70 -25.08
CA SER A 19 30.37 28.95 -26.27
C SER A 19 30.65 27.47 -25.95
N VAL A 20 30.70 26.61 -26.97
CA VAL A 20 30.98 25.18 -26.77
C VAL A 20 32.34 24.98 -26.10
N ALA A 21 33.36 25.74 -26.50
CA ALA A 21 34.67 25.74 -25.84
C ALA A 21 34.60 26.14 -24.35
N GLN A 22 33.75 27.11 -23.97
CA GLN A 22 33.57 27.52 -22.58
C GLN A 22 32.84 26.45 -21.73
N ARG A 23 31.87 25.74 -22.32
CA ARG A 23 31.18 24.62 -21.65
C ARG A 23 32.09 23.40 -21.52
N ARG A 24 32.82 23.04 -22.58
CA ARG A 24 33.81 21.95 -22.62
C ARG A 24 34.92 22.15 -21.57
N ALA A 25 35.51 23.34 -21.51
CA ALA A 25 36.52 23.68 -20.50
C ALA A 25 35.97 23.70 -19.06
N ALA A 26 34.70 24.04 -18.85
CA ALA A 26 34.06 23.94 -17.54
C ALA A 26 33.85 22.46 -17.13
N PHE A 27 33.45 21.61 -18.07
CA PHE A 27 33.27 20.17 -17.87
C PHE A 27 34.62 19.47 -17.56
N GLU A 28 35.68 19.78 -18.31
CA GLU A 28 37.03 19.27 -18.09
C GLU A 28 37.58 19.68 -16.71
N GLN A 29 37.34 20.93 -16.27
CA GLN A 29 37.68 21.36 -14.90
C GLN A 29 36.86 20.65 -13.80
N GLN A 30 35.66 20.16 -14.12
CA GLN A 30 34.79 19.46 -13.19
C GLN A 30 35.16 17.98 -13.08
N VAL A 31 35.46 17.31 -14.20
CA VAL A 31 35.99 15.93 -14.25
C VAL A 31 37.31 15.81 -13.50
N ASN A 32 38.28 16.69 -13.79
CA ASN A 32 39.59 16.71 -13.10
C ASN A 32 39.47 16.93 -11.57
N ARG A 33 38.41 17.60 -11.09
CA ARG A 33 38.15 17.78 -9.64
C ARG A 33 37.62 16.53 -8.95
N THR A 34 37.05 15.58 -9.69
CA THR A 34 36.55 14.31 -9.14
C THR A 34 37.65 13.26 -8.95
N GLU A 35 38.73 13.30 -9.75
CA GLU A 35 39.84 12.34 -9.61
C GLU A 35 40.73 12.64 -8.38
N ASP A 36 40.90 13.92 -8.04
CA ASP A 36 41.82 14.39 -6.99
C ASP A 36 41.28 14.22 -5.54
N GLN A 37 40.22 13.41 -5.34
CA GLN A 37 39.61 13.14 -4.03
C GLN A 37 39.40 11.65 -3.73
N THR A 38 40.46 10.84 -3.83
CA THR A 38 40.52 9.51 -3.18
C THR A 38 41.75 9.35 -2.28
N PRO A 39 41.60 9.23 -0.94
CA PRO A 39 42.74 9.13 -0.02
C PRO A 39 43.26 7.69 0.09
N SER A 40 44.45 7.43 -0.46
CA SER A 40 45.17 6.16 -0.29
C SER A 40 45.98 6.12 1.01
N PRO A 41 45.92 5.03 1.82
CA PRO A 41 46.55 4.99 3.14
C PRO A 41 47.98 4.43 3.14
N GLU A 42 48.97 5.26 3.50
CA GLU A 42 50.34 4.83 3.83
C GLU A 42 50.63 5.06 5.32
N SER A 43 51.31 4.09 5.96
CA SER A 43 51.60 4.09 7.40
C SER A 43 53.10 4.01 7.68
N LYS A 44 53.61 4.65 8.75
CA LYS A 44 54.93 4.31 9.34
C LYS A 44 55.13 4.80 10.80
N ARG A 45 55.71 3.88 11.60
CA ARG A 45 56.62 4.08 12.77
C ARG A 45 56.09 4.48 14.17
N ARG A 46 55.68 3.44 14.92
CA ARG A 46 56.20 2.98 16.24
C ARG A 46 57.10 3.92 17.09
N SER A 47 56.79 4.05 18.39
CA SER A 47 57.48 3.49 19.60
C SER A 47 57.03 4.27 20.86
N PHE A 48 57.07 3.84 22.13
CA PHE A 48 57.76 2.75 22.86
C PHE A 48 56.80 1.99 23.82
N ARG A 49 57.30 1.22 24.81
CA ARG A 49 56.54 0.17 25.55
C ARG A 49 56.96 0.00 27.03
N THR A 50 56.00 -0.26 27.93
CA THR A 50 56.16 -0.90 29.30
C THR A 50 56.90 -0.06 30.38
N PRO A 51 56.86 -0.37 31.72
CA PRO A 51 56.66 -1.69 32.38
C PRO A 51 55.79 -1.80 33.68
N GLY A 52 55.60 -3.04 34.16
CA GLY A 52 55.09 -3.42 35.51
C GLY A 52 53.66 -4.02 35.51
N LYS A 53 53.32 -5.29 35.80
CA LYS A 53 54.00 -6.56 36.21
C LYS A 53 53.97 -6.94 37.71
N LEU A 54 53.06 -7.88 38.08
CA LEU A 54 53.08 -8.91 39.17
C LEU A 54 51.69 -9.61 39.15
N ARG A 55 51.43 -10.86 39.59
CA ARG A 55 52.19 -11.89 40.35
C ARG A 55 51.84 -13.34 39.85
N ASN A 56 52.47 -14.38 40.41
CA ASN A 56 52.53 -15.75 39.87
C ASN A 56 51.60 -16.80 40.55
N SER A 57 51.67 -18.05 40.01
CA SER A 57 51.42 -19.37 40.66
C SER A 57 50.01 -19.97 40.54
N LEU A 58 49.77 -21.30 40.52
CA LEU A 58 50.63 -22.51 40.39
C LEU A 58 49.75 -23.75 40.03
N VAL A 59 50.36 -24.87 39.56
CA VAL A 59 49.76 -26.23 39.38
C VAL A 59 48.67 -26.34 38.27
N LYS A 60 48.60 -27.26 37.29
CA LYS A 60 49.21 -28.58 36.92
C LYS A 60 48.30 -29.81 37.18
N ARG A 61 48.26 -30.73 36.19
CA ARG A 61 47.95 -32.19 36.23
C ARG A 61 46.52 -32.73 35.91
N GLU A 62 46.53 -33.65 34.93
CA GLU A 62 45.90 -34.99 34.86
C GLU A 62 44.38 -35.23 35.02
N LYS A 63 43.82 -35.99 34.05
CA LYS A 63 42.66 -36.87 34.23
C LYS A 63 43.07 -38.16 34.96
N PRO A 64 42.15 -38.76 35.73
CA PRO A 64 41.96 -40.22 35.79
C PRO A 64 40.62 -40.63 35.12
N SER A 65 40.35 -41.80 34.51
CA SER A 65 41.07 -43.01 34.04
C SER A 65 40.40 -44.31 34.56
N GLY A 66 40.13 -45.28 33.68
CA GLY A 66 39.47 -46.57 34.00
C GLY A 66 37.99 -46.60 33.59
N ALA A 67 37.51 -47.25 32.51
CA ALA A 67 38.04 -48.19 31.50
C ALA A 67 37.77 -49.70 31.70
N VAL A 68 36.86 -50.23 30.86
CA VAL A 68 36.59 -51.64 30.44
C VAL A 68 36.12 -52.65 31.53
N PRO A 69 35.32 -53.69 31.18
CA PRO A 69 35.82 -54.89 30.47
C PRO A 69 34.92 -55.47 29.33
N SER A 70 35.50 -56.35 28.48
CA SER A 70 34.90 -57.37 27.55
C SER A 70 33.88 -56.90 26.49
N GLU A 71 33.92 -57.21 25.18
CA GLU A 71 34.57 -58.22 24.29
C GLU A 71 33.94 -59.63 24.12
N ALA A 72 33.93 -60.08 22.85
CA ALA A 72 33.71 -61.43 22.28
C ALA A 72 32.28 -62.03 22.37
N LYS A 73 31.72 -62.73 21.36
CA LYS A 73 32.21 -63.32 20.06
C LYS A 73 31.22 -62.94 18.91
N THR A 74 31.33 -63.27 17.61
CA THR A 74 32.02 -64.39 16.89
C THR A 74 32.23 -64.08 15.38
N GLU A 75 33.01 -64.92 14.69
CA GLU A 75 33.37 -64.94 13.25
C GLU A 75 32.63 -66.08 12.47
N ALA A 76 32.68 -66.28 11.13
CA ALA A 76 33.32 -65.57 10.00
C ALA A 76 32.30 -65.37 8.81
N THR A 77 32.42 -65.72 7.50
CA THR A 77 33.36 -66.50 6.64
C THR A 77 33.17 -66.09 5.14
N VAL A 78 33.91 -66.69 4.18
CA VAL A 78 33.96 -66.39 2.71
C VAL A 78 34.12 -67.72 1.92
N PRO A 79 33.38 -68.05 0.82
CA PRO A 79 33.50 -67.52 -0.57
C PRO A 79 32.12 -67.34 -1.28
N SER A 80 31.89 -67.27 -2.62
CA SER A 80 32.66 -67.53 -3.87
C SER A 80 32.14 -66.79 -5.12
N ASP A 81 32.78 -67.01 -6.27
CA ASP A 81 32.42 -66.65 -7.67
C ASP A 81 31.11 -67.34 -8.19
N SER A 82 30.52 -67.01 -9.38
CA SER A 82 31.07 -66.35 -10.58
C SER A 82 30.10 -65.54 -11.48
N SER A 83 30.69 -64.62 -12.27
CA SER A 83 30.23 -63.76 -13.41
C SER A 83 29.60 -64.52 -14.63
N PRO A 84 29.24 -63.92 -15.82
CA PRO A 84 29.56 -62.56 -16.36
C PRO A 84 28.57 -61.79 -17.32
N LEU A 85 28.93 -60.51 -17.61
CA LEU A 85 28.65 -59.67 -18.85
C LEU A 85 27.19 -59.18 -19.14
N GLU A 86 26.91 -58.07 -19.88
CA GLU A 86 27.73 -57.16 -20.71
C GLU A 86 27.29 -55.65 -20.75
N LEU A 87 28.23 -54.79 -21.18
CA LEU A 87 28.37 -53.33 -21.43
C LEU A 87 27.18 -52.55 -22.13
N THR A 88 26.69 -51.35 -21.69
CA THR A 88 27.12 -49.90 -21.84
C THR A 88 27.03 -49.25 -23.26
N PRO A 89 27.01 -47.90 -23.47
CA PRO A 89 26.19 -46.81 -22.87
C PRO A 89 25.73 -45.66 -23.87
N GLU A 90 25.06 -44.61 -23.36
CA GLU A 90 24.94 -43.18 -23.85
C GLU A 90 24.48 -42.77 -25.28
N GLY A 91 23.75 -41.65 -25.39
CA GLY A 91 23.61 -40.84 -26.64
C GLY A 91 22.23 -40.21 -26.99
N LYS A 92 22.21 -38.95 -27.43
CA LYS A 92 21.11 -38.20 -28.13
C LYS A 92 21.65 -37.75 -29.54
N PRO A 93 20.90 -37.13 -30.49
CA PRO A 93 19.48 -36.69 -30.51
C PRO A 93 18.70 -37.03 -31.83
N GLU A 94 17.55 -36.36 -32.01
CA GLU A 94 16.89 -35.94 -33.28
C GLU A 94 16.00 -36.91 -34.11
N ASP A 95 15.06 -36.25 -34.82
CA ASP A 95 13.91 -36.74 -35.60
C ASP A 95 14.24 -36.64 -37.12
N PRO A 96 13.61 -37.41 -38.05
CA PRO A 96 12.27 -37.01 -38.51
C PRO A 96 11.32 -38.12 -39.01
N THR A 97 10.10 -37.66 -39.37
CA THR A 97 8.88 -38.37 -39.81
C THR A 97 8.99 -38.99 -41.23
N PRO A 98 8.10 -39.93 -41.66
CA PRO A 98 6.72 -39.54 -42.07
C PRO A 98 5.55 -40.56 -41.92
N ALA A 99 4.40 -39.99 -41.49
CA ALA A 99 3.03 -40.17 -42.02
C ALA A 99 2.18 -41.46 -41.85
N SER A 100 0.87 -41.19 -41.61
CA SER A 100 -0.36 -41.98 -41.89
C SER A 100 -1.07 -42.66 -40.69
N SER A 101 -2.41 -42.69 -40.59
CA SER A 101 -3.47 -41.63 -40.66
C SER A 101 -4.85 -42.23 -40.30
N LYS A 102 -5.86 -41.37 -40.01
CA LYS A 102 -7.33 -41.65 -39.88
C LYS A 102 -7.83 -42.40 -38.62
N ASP A 103 -9.10 -42.30 -38.18
CA ASP A 103 -10.16 -41.26 -38.34
C ASP A 103 -11.28 -41.41 -37.27
N ILE A 104 -11.88 -40.29 -36.86
CA ILE A 104 -13.33 -40.01 -36.65
C ILE A 104 -14.22 -40.94 -35.75
N GLN A 105 -14.58 -40.39 -34.57
CA GLN A 105 -15.93 -40.24 -33.93
C GLN A 105 -16.94 -41.42 -33.70
N ILE A 106 -17.94 -41.06 -32.85
CA ILE A 106 -19.35 -41.52 -32.73
C ILE A 106 -19.70 -42.44 -31.53
N SER A 107 -20.49 -41.89 -30.60
CA SER A 107 -21.23 -42.59 -29.52
C SER A 107 -22.55 -43.19 -30.04
N PRO A 108 -23.20 -44.13 -29.32
CA PRO A 108 -24.45 -43.72 -28.66
C PRO A 108 -24.90 -44.47 -27.38
N SER A 109 -25.69 -43.74 -26.56
CA SER A 109 -26.91 -44.19 -25.84
C SER A 109 -26.92 -45.15 -24.63
N ALA A 110 -27.80 -44.76 -23.68
CA ALA A 110 -28.75 -45.56 -22.89
C ALA A 110 -28.38 -46.14 -21.49
N GLU A 111 -28.94 -45.47 -20.46
CA GLU A 111 -29.73 -46.00 -19.33
C GLU A 111 -29.23 -47.06 -18.31
N LYS A 112 -29.43 -46.67 -17.04
CA LYS A 112 -29.98 -47.43 -15.87
C LYS A 112 -29.07 -48.30 -14.95
N GLN A 113 -29.21 -47.96 -13.66
CA GLN A 113 -29.25 -48.83 -12.47
C GLN A 113 -27.99 -49.64 -12.06
N SER A 114 -27.34 -49.24 -10.96
CA SER A 114 -27.52 -49.85 -9.62
C SER A 114 -26.46 -49.40 -8.59
N SER A 115 -26.78 -49.57 -7.30
CA SER A 115 -25.93 -49.28 -6.12
C SER A 115 -25.29 -50.58 -5.58
N PRO A 116 -24.59 -50.64 -4.41
CA PRO A 116 -24.15 -49.58 -3.49
C PRO A 116 -22.68 -49.72 -2.98
N ALA A 117 -22.21 -48.76 -2.18
CA ALA A 117 -21.11 -48.95 -1.23
C ALA A 117 -21.41 -48.24 0.10
N LYS A 118 -21.04 -48.85 1.24
CA LYS A 118 -21.26 -48.29 2.59
C LYS A 118 -19.95 -47.73 3.17
N SER A 119 -20.05 -46.63 3.90
CA SER A 119 -19.20 -46.35 5.06
C SER A 119 -20.02 -45.59 6.11
N THR A 120 -19.58 -45.64 7.37
CA THR A 120 -20.37 -45.19 8.53
C THR A 120 -19.47 -44.46 9.53
N GLY A 121 -19.86 -43.25 9.94
CA GLY A 121 -19.20 -42.46 10.98
C GLY A 121 -20.07 -41.23 11.33
N PRO A 122 -20.16 -40.77 12.59
CA PRO A 122 -21.33 -39.99 13.01
C PRO A 122 -21.07 -38.51 13.32
N SER A 123 -22.01 -37.65 12.93
CA SER A 123 -22.25 -36.37 13.59
C SER A 123 -23.69 -35.90 13.38
N THR A 124 -24.50 -35.89 14.45
CA THR A 124 -25.86 -35.33 14.46
C THR A 124 -25.80 -33.82 14.57
N LEU A 125 -25.77 -33.12 13.44
CA LEU A 125 -25.94 -31.66 13.36
C LEU A 125 -27.43 -31.28 13.30
N SER A 126 -27.77 -30.09 13.83
CA SER A 126 -29.14 -29.58 13.86
C SER A 126 -29.71 -29.39 12.44
N LYS A 127 -31.01 -29.70 12.25
CA LYS A 127 -31.71 -29.68 10.95
C LYS A 127 -31.98 -28.27 10.38
N PHE A 128 -31.53 -27.17 11.02
CA PHE A 128 -31.84 -25.80 10.59
C PHE A 128 -31.13 -25.41 9.27
N SER A 129 -31.74 -25.79 8.15
CA SER A 129 -31.14 -25.73 6.81
C SER A 129 -31.47 -24.42 6.09
N LEU A 130 -30.73 -23.35 6.43
CA LEU A 130 -30.83 -22.01 5.83
C LEU A 130 -30.73 -22.00 4.28
N THR A 131 -30.10 -23.02 3.68
CA THR A 131 -30.06 -23.27 2.24
C THR A 131 -31.44 -23.47 1.59
N ARG A 132 -32.50 -23.80 2.35
CA ARG A 132 -33.87 -23.95 1.85
C ARG A 132 -34.47 -22.62 1.35
N TYR A 133 -34.11 -21.47 1.94
CA TYR A 133 -34.70 -20.17 1.61
C TYR A 133 -34.13 -19.56 0.32
N LEU A 134 -32.82 -19.67 0.11
CA LEU A 134 -32.14 -19.15 -1.09
C LEU A 134 -32.76 -19.71 -2.38
N SER A 135 -33.15 -20.99 -2.35
CA SER A 135 -33.81 -21.71 -3.45
C SER A 135 -35.19 -21.14 -3.85
N LYS A 136 -35.90 -20.45 -2.94
CA LYS A 136 -37.25 -19.91 -3.19
C LYS A 136 -37.24 -18.45 -3.69
N SER A 137 -36.24 -17.65 -3.29
CA SER A 137 -36.27 -16.18 -3.46
C SER A 137 -35.84 -15.68 -4.84
N ILE A 138 -35.12 -16.48 -5.63
CA ILE A 138 -34.59 -16.04 -6.94
C ILE A 138 -35.63 -16.28 -8.05
N ARG A 139 -36.53 -15.31 -8.26
CA ARG A 139 -37.31 -15.17 -9.50
C ARG A 139 -37.01 -13.84 -10.19
N PRO A 140 -36.53 -13.81 -11.44
CA PRO A 140 -36.33 -12.56 -12.17
C PRO A 140 -37.68 -11.93 -12.52
N LYS A 141 -37.80 -10.60 -12.35
CA LYS A 141 -38.98 -9.84 -12.81
C LYS A 141 -39.04 -9.85 -14.34
N PRO A 142 -40.21 -10.09 -14.97
CA PRO A 142 -40.32 -10.15 -16.43
C PRO A 142 -40.13 -8.77 -17.08
N ARG A 143 -39.40 -8.74 -18.21
CA ARG A 143 -39.23 -7.54 -19.05
C ARG A 143 -40.59 -7.03 -19.56
N VAL A 144 -40.94 -5.79 -19.20
CA VAL A 144 -41.99 -5.03 -19.91
C VAL A 144 -41.41 -4.55 -21.24
N LYS A 145 -42.11 -4.83 -22.35
CA LYS A 145 -41.75 -4.32 -23.68
C LYS A 145 -42.33 -2.91 -23.87
N PRO A 146 -41.54 -1.88 -24.20
CA PRO A 146 -42.10 -0.67 -24.79
C PRO A 146 -42.62 -0.99 -26.21
N LYS A 147 -43.71 -0.34 -26.63
CA LYS A 147 -44.17 -0.35 -28.03
C LYS A 147 -43.52 0.79 -28.79
N THR A 148 -43.20 0.54 -30.06
CA THR A 148 -42.75 1.55 -31.03
C THR A 148 -43.85 2.58 -31.30
N VAL A 149 -43.47 3.86 -31.33
CA VAL A 149 -44.13 4.93 -32.11
C VAL A 149 -43.00 5.74 -32.75
N GLU A 150 -43.19 6.19 -33.99
CA GLU A 150 -42.13 6.78 -34.81
C GLU A 150 -42.04 8.32 -34.70
N GLN A 151 -40.80 8.79 -34.63
CA GLN A 151 -40.17 9.91 -35.35
C GLN A 151 -40.88 11.28 -35.51
N SER A 152 -40.10 12.34 -35.20
CA SER A 152 -40.00 13.66 -35.88
C SER A 152 -41.26 14.57 -35.96
N GLU A 153 -41.18 15.91 -35.92
CA GLU A 153 -40.10 16.82 -36.36
C GLU A 153 -39.80 17.99 -35.38
N LEU A 154 -38.73 18.73 -35.68
CA LEU A 154 -38.35 20.04 -35.11
C LEU A 154 -38.55 21.13 -36.16
N ILE A 155 -39.02 22.33 -35.78
CA ILE A 155 -38.75 23.59 -36.52
C ILE A 155 -39.12 24.87 -35.71
N ILE A 156 -38.12 25.73 -35.45
CA ILE A 156 -38.04 27.22 -35.64
C ILE A 156 -39.26 28.11 -35.21
N SER A 157 -39.16 29.30 -34.57
CA SER A 157 -38.10 30.08 -33.87
C SER A 157 -38.68 31.42 -33.29
N ARG A 158 -38.01 32.00 -32.26
CA ARG A 158 -37.64 33.46 -32.04
C ARG A 158 -38.65 34.57 -32.50
N SER A 159 -39.02 35.63 -31.75
CA SER A 159 -38.21 36.50 -30.85
C SER A 159 -39.06 37.48 -29.98
N GLN A 160 -38.45 37.96 -28.87
CA GLN A 160 -38.42 39.31 -28.19
C GLN A 160 -39.40 40.45 -28.62
N PHE A 161 -39.77 41.48 -27.81
CA PHE A 161 -38.97 42.34 -26.89
C PHE A 161 -39.86 43.13 -25.86
N ASP A 162 -39.26 43.61 -24.75
CA ASP A 162 -39.50 44.82 -23.89
C ASP A 162 -40.89 45.51 -23.74
N SER A 163 -41.26 46.18 -22.63
CA SER A 163 -40.63 46.54 -21.32
C SER A 163 -41.76 46.82 -20.26
N SER A 164 -41.77 47.67 -19.21
CA SER A 164 -41.00 48.83 -18.69
C SER A 164 -41.31 49.11 -17.18
N TYR A 165 -40.89 50.27 -16.62
CA TYR A 165 -41.11 50.74 -15.22
C TYR A 165 -41.89 52.07 -15.14
N ALA A 166 -42.66 52.30 -14.06
CA ALA A 166 -42.78 53.61 -13.35
C ALA A 166 -43.66 53.51 -12.07
N SER A 167 -43.57 54.49 -11.15
CA SER A 167 -44.36 54.60 -9.91
C SER A 167 -44.98 56.00 -9.76
N ASN A 168 -46.08 56.15 -9.01
CA ASN A 168 -46.35 57.28 -8.08
C ASN A 168 -47.68 57.15 -7.30
N THR A 169 -47.90 58.03 -6.32
CA THR A 169 -48.87 57.92 -5.21
C THR A 169 -49.70 59.20 -4.99
N ILE A 170 -50.90 59.08 -4.42
CA ILE A 170 -51.77 60.09 -3.71
C ILE A 170 -53.04 59.32 -3.26
N ALA A 171 -53.79 59.55 -2.17
CA ALA A 171 -53.86 60.53 -1.06
C ALA A 171 -54.33 59.76 0.23
N GLU A 172 -54.39 60.23 1.49
CA GLU A 172 -54.67 61.54 2.15
C GLU A 172 -56.17 61.94 2.21
N VAL A 173 -56.76 62.48 3.29
CA VAL A 173 -56.41 62.55 4.74
C VAL A 173 -57.74 62.75 5.52
N PRO A 174 -57.94 62.23 6.76
CA PRO A 174 -57.89 63.11 7.94
C PRO A 174 -57.51 62.41 9.28
N THR A 175 -57.69 63.01 10.48
CA THR A 175 -56.83 64.08 11.09
C THR A 175 -57.06 64.18 12.62
N SER A 176 -56.04 63.77 13.42
CA SER A 176 -55.53 64.33 14.71
C SER A 176 -56.47 64.59 15.93
N PRO A 177 -55.95 64.96 17.16
CA PRO A 177 -54.57 65.00 17.74
C PRO A 177 -54.32 63.88 18.83
N VAL A 178 -53.17 63.63 19.50
CA VAL A 178 -51.80 64.22 19.70
C VAL A 178 -51.54 64.97 21.05
N GLN A 179 -50.34 64.74 21.65
CA GLN A 179 -49.67 65.31 22.88
C GLN A 179 -49.65 64.43 24.18
N THR A 180 -48.56 64.22 24.97
CA THR A 180 -47.09 64.46 24.85
C THR A 180 -46.21 63.77 25.96
N PHE A 181 -44.97 63.35 25.61
CA PHE A 181 -43.69 63.31 26.40
C PHE A 181 -43.33 62.30 27.56
N THR A 182 -41.98 62.10 27.71
CA THR A 182 -41.08 61.60 28.83
C THR A 182 -40.95 60.11 29.23
N ASP A 183 -39.85 59.48 28.76
CA ASP A 183 -38.67 58.81 29.43
C ASP A 183 -38.69 57.83 30.65
N GLU A 184 -37.79 56.82 30.51
CA GLU A 184 -36.86 56.10 31.45
C GLU A 184 -37.24 55.27 32.73
N THR A 185 -36.78 54.01 32.73
CA THR A 185 -36.13 53.15 33.79
C THR A 185 -36.82 52.65 35.10
N SER A 186 -36.80 51.30 35.27
CA SER A 186 -36.50 50.44 36.46
C SER A 186 -37.11 50.62 37.88
N GLU A 187 -37.53 49.51 38.53
CA GLU A 187 -37.02 49.03 39.86
C GLU A 187 -37.48 47.59 40.27
N THR A 188 -37.28 47.13 41.54
CA THR A 188 -37.03 45.68 41.89
C THR A 188 -37.50 45.14 43.28
N GLU A 189 -37.66 43.79 43.36
CA GLU A 189 -37.70 42.88 44.56
C GLU A 189 -38.84 43.09 45.63
N PRO A 190 -39.01 42.28 46.73
CA PRO A 190 -38.15 41.27 47.40
C PRO A 190 -38.79 39.88 47.72
N LYS A 191 -38.46 39.25 48.88
CA LYS A 191 -38.41 37.78 49.18
C LYS A 191 -39.25 37.29 50.40
N LEU A 192 -39.14 35.98 50.73
CA LEU A 192 -39.60 35.19 51.94
C LEU A 192 -41.06 34.67 51.96
N SER A 193 -41.47 33.61 52.70
CA SER A 193 -40.80 32.35 53.18
C SER A 193 -41.77 31.38 53.94
N GLU A 194 -41.47 30.07 53.92
CA GLU A 194 -41.74 29.06 54.99
C GLU A 194 -43.18 28.53 55.31
N GLN A 195 -43.21 27.57 56.25
CA GLN A 195 -44.16 26.45 56.44
C GLN A 195 -45.16 26.67 57.61
N SER A 196 -46.22 25.84 57.72
CA SER A 196 -46.62 25.12 58.97
C SER A 196 -47.88 24.24 58.79
N GLU A 197 -48.11 23.31 59.74
CA GLU A 197 -49.21 22.30 59.76
C GLU A 197 -50.20 22.54 60.93
N SER A 198 -51.40 21.90 60.94
CA SER A 198 -51.87 21.04 62.07
C SER A 198 -53.36 20.54 62.05
N ILE A 199 -53.57 19.20 61.93
CA ILE A 199 -54.67 18.35 62.50
C ILE A 199 -56.13 18.70 61.97
N SER A 200 -57.35 18.19 62.30
CA SER A 200 -57.94 17.35 63.38
C SER A 200 -59.27 16.57 63.08
N ILE A 201 -59.34 15.30 63.55
CA ILE A 201 -60.45 14.61 64.31
C ILE A 201 -61.86 14.28 63.69
N VAL A 202 -62.14 12.96 63.51
CA VAL A 202 -63.46 12.21 63.60
C VAL A 202 -64.48 12.42 62.43
N SER A 203 -65.43 11.53 62.03
CA SER A 203 -66.29 10.49 62.69
C SER A 203 -66.70 9.24 61.84
N SER A 204 -67.80 8.54 62.20
CA SER A 204 -68.53 7.38 61.56
C SER A 204 -69.98 7.33 62.17
N PRO A 205 -70.95 6.40 61.89
CA PRO A 205 -70.91 5.08 61.20
C PRO A 205 -72.17 4.69 60.33
N ASP A 206 -72.38 3.36 60.12
CA ASP A 206 -73.60 2.61 59.70
C ASP A 206 -74.13 2.72 58.24
N THR A 207 -74.68 1.71 57.54
CA THR A 207 -74.61 0.20 57.43
C THR A 207 -75.36 -0.17 56.09
N LEU A 208 -75.61 -1.39 55.55
CA LEU A 208 -75.39 -2.83 55.86
C LEU A 208 -75.48 -3.69 54.54
N ILE A 209 -75.04 -4.95 54.59
CA ILE A 209 -75.49 -6.11 53.77
C ILE A 209 -74.92 -6.37 52.34
N SER A 210 -75.69 -6.96 51.41
CA SER A 210 -75.33 -8.21 50.66
C SER A 210 -76.36 -8.45 49.50
N SER A 211 -76.30 -9.35 48.49
CA SER A 211 -75.40 -10.36 47.84
C SER A 211 -76.18 -10.95 46.61
N THR A 212 -75.73 -11.71 45.58
CA THR A 212 -74.50 -12.42 45.12
C THR A 212 -74.63 -12.57 43.55
N ASN A 213 -73.71 -13.08 42.71
CA ASN A 213 -73.20 -14.47 42.57
C ASN A 213 -72.15 -14.53 41.42
N ALA A 214 -71.04 -15.30 41.55
CA ALA A 214 -70.04 -15.78 40.54
C ALA A 214 -69.52 -14.85 39.38
N SER A 215 -68.31 -15.00 38.79
CA SER A 215 -67.24 -16.03 38.87
C SER A 215 -65.85 -15.36 39.01
N LEU A 216 -64.91 -15.80 39.86
CA LEU A 216 -64.12 -17.06 39.93
C LEU A 216 -62.72 -17.06 39.26
N PHE A 217 -62.09 -15.90 39.00
CA PHE A 217 -60.64 -15.82 38.68
C PHE A 217 -59.76 -15.22 39.79
N ASP A 218 -60.29 -14.34 40.66
CA ASP A 218 -59.50 -13.53 41.61
C ASP A 218 -59.16 -14.17 42.99
N ARG A 219 -59.35 -15.48 43.19
CA ARG A 219 -59.41 -16.06 44.56
C ARG A 219 -58.32 -17.04 45.01
N ILE A 220 -57.25 -17.23 44.25
CA ILE A 220 -56.14 -18.13 44.66
C ILE A 220 -54.84 -17.37 44.98
N PHE A 221 -54.57 -16.22 44.34
CA PHE A 221 -53.28 -15.52 44.46
C PHE A 221 -53.39 -14.05 44.94
N ASN A 222 -54.12 -13.81 46.03
CA ASN A 222 -53.78 -12.73 46.97
C ASN A 222 -54.59 -12.87 48.28
N SER A 223 -53.91 -13.22 49.37
CA SER A 223 -54.26 -12.75 50.72
C SER A 223 -53.21 -11.72 51.13
N SER A 224 -53.63 -10.68 51.86
CA SER A 224 -53.00 -9.37 51.74
C SER A 224 -51.91 -9.04 52.78
N SER A 225 -50.89 -8.34 52.27
CA SER A 225 -50.08 -7.30 52.96
C SER A 225 -50.96 -6.25 53.72
N PRO A 226 -50.43 -5.24 54.46
CA PRO A 226 -49.04 -4.74 54.58
C PRO A 226 -48.63 -4.44 56.07
N ARG A 227 -47.69 -3.57 56.49
CA ARG A 227 -46.76 -2.58 55.89
C ARG A 227 -45.39 -2.61 56.69
N PRO A 228 -44.55 -1.56 56.95
CA PRO A 228 -43.10 -1.78 57.15
C PRO A 228 -42.50 -1.25 58.49
N THR A 229 -41.20 -1.49 58.68
CA THR A 229 -40.24 -0.50 59.22
C THR A 229 -38.90 -0.67 58.49
N THR A 230 -38.19 0.42 58.27
CA THR A 230 -37.07 0.52 57.30
C THR A 230 -35.79 -0.16 57.77
N ILE A 231 -35.23 -1.03 56.92
CA ILE A 231 -33.81 -1.41 56.92
C ILE A 231 -33.31 -1.27 55.47
N PRO A 232 -32.14 -0.64 55.19
CA PRO A 232 -31.69 -0.40 53.84
C PRO A 232 -31.29 -1.70 53.11
N PRO A 233 -31.48 -1.80 51.78
CA PRO A 233 -31.14 -2.98 51.02
C PRO A 233 -29.61 -3.18 50.95
N VAL A 234 -29.15 -4.36 51.35
CA VAL A 234 -27.77 -4.80 51.13
C VAL A 234 -27.51 -4.88 49.63
N SER A 235 -26.43 -4.24 49.17
CA SER A 235 -26.06 -4.26 47.74
C SER A 235 -25.65 -5.67 47.30
N PRO A 236 -25.95 -6.07 46.04
CA PRO A 236 -25.53 -7.37 45.53
C PRO A 236 -24.00 -7.48 45.59
N MET A 237 -23.51 -8.64 46.04
CA MET A 237 -22.10 -8.90 46.23
C MET A 237 -21.39 -8.94 44.87
N VAL A 238 -20.80 -7.82 44.47
CA VAL A 238 -20.00 -7.72 43.25
C VAL A 238 -18.79 -8.64 43.42
N THR A 239 -18.74 -9.73 42.64
CA THR A 239 -17.55 -10.55 42.44
C THR A 239 -16.48 -9.72 41.73
N ARG A 240 -15.77 -8.91 42.52
CA ARG A 240 -14.62 -8.15 42.08
C ARG A 240 -13.53 -9.17 41.74
N THR A 241 -13.35 -9.42 40.45
CA THR A 241 -12.40 -10.41 39.95
C THR A 241 -11.02 -10.13 40.50
N TYR A 242 -10.40 -11.14 41.12
CA TYR A 242 -8.99 -11.08 41.49
C TYR A 242 -8.19 -10.85 40.22
N LYS A 243 -7.59 -9.67 40.09
CA LYS A 243 -6.68 -9.36 38.99
C LYS A 243 -5.41 -10.17 39.21
N ALA A 244 -5.35 -11.36 38.60
CA ALA A 244 -4.17 -12.19 38.62
C ALA A 244 -2.98 -11.40 38.06
N VAL A 245 -1.91 -11.31 38.84
CA VAL A 245 -0.61 -10.78 38.41
C VAL A 245 0.39 -11.92 38.46
N ALA A 246 0.30 -12.77 37.43
CA ALA A 246 1.33 -13.70 37.01
C ALA A 246 1.45 -13.52 35.50
N GLY A 247 2.62 -13.11 35.02
CA GLY A 247 2.83 -12.63 33.66
C GLY A 247 3.93 -11.57 33.67
N GLU A 248 5.05 -11.89 33.02
CA GLU A 248 6.32 -11.17 33.10
C GLU A 248 6.32 -9.84 32.32
N GLY A 249 7.39 -9.05 32.49
CA GLY A 249 7.88 -8.22 31.38
C GLY A 249 7.45 -6.75 31.32
N LYS A 250 7.66 -5.99 32.41
CA LYS A 250 8.17 -4.59 32.29
C LYS A 250 8.72 -4.04 33.60
N GLU A 251 10.01 -3.73 33.60
CA GLU A 251 10.63 -2.85 34.58
C GLU A 251 10.30 -1.38 34.22
N ASP A 252 9.29 -0.80 34.86
CA ASP A 252 9.32 0.63 35.20
C ASP A 252 8.27 0.95 36.29
N GLY A 253 8.42 2.09 36.98
CA GLY A 253 7.47 2.56 38.00
C GLY A 253 7.91 2.34 39.46
N GLY A 254 9.07 1.74 39.70
CA GLY A 254 9.83 2.10 40.88
C GLY A 254 10.22 3.58 40.77
N LEU A 255 10.00 4.39 41.82
CA LEU A 255 10.39 5.80 41.80
C LEU A 255 11.88 5.91 41.49
N ALA A 256 12.22 6.33 40.27
CA ALA A 256 13.58 6.44 39.77
C ALA A 256 14.31 7.58 40.50
N LEU A 257 14.80 7.26 41.70
CA LEU A 257 15.69 8.13 42.46
C LEU A 257 16.92 8.40 41.59
N PRO A 258 17.25 9.68 41.26
CA PRO A 258 18.47 10.00 40.56
C PRO A 258 19.64 9.37 41.30
N ARG A 259 20.48 8.62 40.58
CA ARG A 259 21.65 7.99 41.20
C ARG A 259 22.53 9.10 41.78
N LEU A 260 23.16 8.86 42.93
CA LEU A 260 23.99 9.88 43.58
C LEU A 260 25.15 10.36 42.69
N GLU A 261 25.60 9.53 41.74
CA GLU A 261 26.59 9.85 40.70
C GLU A 261 26.14 10.94 39.69
N ASP A 262 24.83 11.16 39.53
CA ASP A 262 24.29 12.23 38.68
C ASP A 262 24.07 13.54 39.44
N LEU A 263 23.90 13.47 40.77
CA LEU A 263 23.49 14.60 41.61
C LEU A 263 24.65 15.25 42.39
N LEU A 264 25.83 14.62 42.40
CA LEU A 264 27.04 15.05 43.10
C LEU A 264 28.26 15.00 42.16
N ARG A 265 28.25 15.82 41.10
CA ARG A 265 29.30 15.80 40.04
C ARG A 265 30.44 16.79 40.27
N HIS A 266 30.22 17.82 41.09
CA HIS A 266 31.21 18.84 41.43
C HIS A 266 31.44 18.90 42.95
N PRO A 267 32.62 19.32 43.44
CA PRO A 267 32.90 19.36 44.88
C PRO A 267 31.99 20.31 45.67
N GLU A 268 31.44 21.34 45.00
CA GLU A 268 30.47 22.28 45.57
C GLU A 268 29.07 21.65 45.76
N ASP A 269 28.79 20.49 45.16
CA ASP A 269 27.53 19.76 45.39
C ASP A 269 27.48 19.10 46.78
N LEU A 270 28.63 18.96 47.46
CA LEU A 270 28.69 18.35 48.80
C LEU A 270 27.88 19.13 49.85
N ASP A 271 27.77 20.45 49.71
CA ASP A 271 26.95 21.31 50.60
C ASP A 271 25.45 21.05 50.45
N LYS A 272 25.01 20.33 49.42
CA LYS A 272 23.61 19.92 49.21
C LYS A 272 23.27 18.63 49.98
N ILE A 273 24.27 17.87 50.46
CA ILE A 273 24.08 16.60 51.16
C ILE A 273 23.19 16.72 52.42
N PRO A 274 23.30 17.76 53.28
CA PRO A 274 22.40 17.90 54.44
C PRO A 274 20.92 18.07 54.04
N ALA A 275 20.64 18.84 52.99
CA ALA A 275 19.30 19.06 52.47
C ALA A 275 18.73 17.77 51.83
N LEU A 276 19.52 17.11 50.99
CA LEU A 276 19.16 15.81 50.41
C LEU A 276 18.93 14.76 51.50
N LYS A 277 19.79 14.68 52.52
CA LYS A 277 19.62 13.76 53.66
C LYS A 277 18.32 14.03 54.42
N ALA A 278 17.93 15.30 54.60
CA ALA A 278 16.65 15.66 55.21
C ALA A 278 15.47 15.25 54.31
N GLU A 279 15.55 15.48 53.00
CA GLU A 279 14.52 15.08 52.03
C GLU A 279 14.35 13.55 51.96
N TYR A 280 15.45 12.81 51.84
CA TYR A 280 15.44 11.34 51.88
C TYR A 280 14.96 10.78 53.22
N SER A 281 15.30 11.42 54.35
CA SER A 281 14.75 11.04 55.65
C SER A 281 13.24 11.27 55.73
N ARG A 282 12.73 12.35 55.14
CA ARG A 282 11.30 12.65 55.06
C ARG A 282 10.55 11.70 54.11
N LYS A 283 11.12 11.39 52.94
CA LYS A 283 10.61 10.37 52.01
C LYS A 283 10.59 8.99 52.66
N LYS A 284 11.68 8.60 53.35
CA LYS A 284 11.72 7.36 54.13
C LYS A 284 10.64 7.34 55.22
N ALA A 285 10.49 8.39 56.02
CA ALA A 285 9.47 8.43 57.07
C ALA A 285 8.03 8.33 56.51
N ALA A 286 7.77 8.92 55.35
CA ALA A 286 6.49 8.77 54.66
C ALA A 286 6.27 7.33 54.14
N VAL A 287 7.28 6.71 53.53
CA VAL A 287 7.22 5.31 53.09
C VAL A 287 7.08 4.36 54.28
N ASP A 288 7.87 4.52 55.35
CA ASP A 288 7.79 3.71 56.56
C ASP A 288 6.40 3.83 57.23
N SER A 289 5.77 5.02 57.23
CA SER A 289 4.38 5.20 57.69
C SER A 289 3.40 4.45 56.80
N GLN A 290 3.48 4.63 55.48
CA GLN A 290 2.62 3.94 54.52
C GLN A 290 2.78 2.41 54.59
N LEU A 291 3.98 1.92 54.90
CA LEU A 291 4.27 0.50 55.13
C LEU A 291 3.69 0.01 56.47
N GLN A 292 3.74 0.81 57.53
CA GLN A 292 3.08 0.48 58.80
C GLN A 292 1.55 0.47 58.70
N ASP A 293 0.97 1.45 58.01
CA ASP A 293 -0.48 1.54 57.82
C ASP A 293 -0.99 0.43 56.88
N GLY A 294 -0.29 0.17 55.76
CA GLY A 294 -0.59 -0.96 54.89
C GLY A 294 -0.39 -2.32 55.57
N LEU A 295 0.65 -2.47 56.39
CA LEU A 295 0.84 -3.68 57.19
C LEU A 295 -0.27 -3.84 58.24
N ARG A 296 -0.71 -2.75 58.89
CA ARG A 296 -1.85 -2.76 59.82
C ARG A 296 -3.15 -3.16 59.10
N GLU A 297 -3.44 -2.59 57.93
CA GLU A 297 -4.62 -2.93 57.12
C GLU A 297 -4.62 -4.41 56.71
N GLN A 298 -3.47 -4.94 56.28
CA GLN A 298 -3.33 -6.36 55.96
C GLN A 298 -3.48 -7.26 57.19
N LEU A 299 -2.87 -6.89 58.33
CA LEU A 299 -2.97 -7.66 59.58
C LEU A 299 -4.39 -7.63 60.14
N GLU A 300 -5.09 -6.49 60.05
CA GLU A 300 -6.51 -6.39 60.38
C GLU A 300 -7.37 -7.22 59.44
N THR A 301 -7.14 -7.19 58.12
CA THR A 301 -7.83 -8.03 57.13
C THR A 301 -7.60 -9.53 57.41
N VAL A 302 -6.39 -9.92 57.80
CA VAL A 302 -6.06 -11.28 58.24
C VAL A 302 -6.78 -11.63 59.55
N GLN A 303 -6.85 -10.71 60.51
CA GLN A 303 -7.56 -10.95 61.77
C GLN A 303 -9.09 -11.04 61.59
N GLN A 304 -9.67 -10.20 60.72
CA GLN A 304 -11.08 -10.25 60.34
C GLN A 304 -11.41 -11.54 59.60
N SER A 305 -10.60 -11.96 58.63
CA SER A 305 -10.80 -13.22 57.89
C SER A 305 -10.56 -14.47 58.75
N ILE A 306 -9.61 -14.45 59.69
CA ILE A 306 -9.47 -15.51 60.72
C ILE A 306 -10.71 -15.58 61.61
N ASN A 307 -11.27 -14.43 62.02
CA ASN A 307 -12.50 -14.39 62.82
C ASN A 307 -13.71 -14.91 62.03
N GLN A 308 -13.85 -14.51 60.76
CA GLN A 308 -14.89 -15.02 59.84
C GLN A 308 -14.74 -16.52 59.58
N LEU A 309 -13.52 -17.03 59.38
CA LEU A 309 -13.25 -18.45 59.20
C LEU A 309 -13.54 -19.26 60.47
N LYS A 310 -13.23 -18.72 61.65
CA LYS A 310 -13.52 -19.34 62.95
C LYS A 310 -15.02 -19.39 63.23
N GLU A 311 -15.75 -18.32 62.95
CA GLU A 311 -17.20 -18.28 63.09
C GLU A 311 -17.90 -19.13 62.02
N GLY A 312 -17.45 -19.08 60.77
CA GLY A 312 -17.93 -19.96 59.69
C GLY A 312 -17.69 -21.44 59.99
N ARG A 313 -16.53 -21.81 60.55
CA ARG A 313 -16.28 -23.17 61.06
C ARG A 313 -17.22 -23.54 62.20
N LYS A 314 -17.51 -22.62 63.13
CA LYS A 314 -18.49 -22.82 64.20
C LYS A 314 -19.90 -23.02 63.65
N GLN A 315 -20.31 -22.25 62.65
CA GLN A 315 -21.61 -22.38 61.98
C GLN A 315 -21.72 -23.66 61.16
N VAL A 316 -20.66 -24.09 60.46
CA VAL A 316 -20.62 -25.38 59.75
C VAL A 316 -20.67 -26.56 60.73
N LEU A 317 -20.03 -26.46 61.89
CA LEU A 317 -20.14 -27.48 62.94
C LEU A 317 -21.53 -27.49 63.59
N SER A 318 -22.12 -26.32 63.88
CA SER A 318 -23.49 -26.20 64.38
C SER A 318 -24.48 -26.80 63.37
N MET A 319 -24.41 -26.39 62.10
CA MET A 319 -25.26 -26.92 61.02
C MET A 319 -25.03 -28.42 60.79
N ARG A 320 -23.80 -28.95 60.95
CA ARG A 320 -23.55 -30.40 60.92
C ARG A 320 -24.26 -31.10 62.09
N ASP A 321 -24.16 -30.56 63.30
CA ASP A 321 -24.70 -31.17 64.50
C ASP A 321 -26.25 -31.05 64.55
N GLU A 322 -26.79 -29.96 64.00
CA GLU A 322 -28.21 -29.76 63.71
C GLU A 322 -28.71 -30.72 62.62
N LEU A 323 -27.98 -30.88 61.50
CA LEU A 323 -28.32 -31.84 60.45
C LEU A 323 -28.22 -33.28 60.94
N GLN A 324 -27.24 -33.61 61.79
CA GLN A 324 -27.14 -34.92 62.43
C GLN A 324 -28.25 -35.12 63.47
N GLY A 325 -28.68 -34.04 64.15
CA GLY A 325 -29.86 -34.02 65.00
C GLY A 325 -31.15 -34.27 64.20
N VAL A 326 -31.31 -33.64 63.04
CA VAL A 326 -32.44 -33.84 62.12
C VAL A 326 -32.44 -35.24 61.53
N ASP A 327 -31.29 -35.75 61.08
CA ASP A 327 -31.16 -37.13 60.55
C ASP A 327 -31.48 -38.17 61.64
N LYS A 328 -30.98 -37.95 62.87
CA LYS A 328 -31.31 -38.78 64.03
C LYS A 328 -32.80 -38.69 64.39
N LEU A 329 -33.41 -37.51 64.38
CA LEU A 329 -34.86 -37.34 64.61
C LEU A 329 -35.70 -37.93 63.46
N CYS A 330 -35.21 -37.91 62.22
CA CYS A 330 -35.81 -38.62 61.10
C CYS A 330 -35.74 -40.14 61.31
N ALA A 331 -34.59 -40.70 61.72
CA ALA A 331 -34.48 -42.13 62.04
C ALA A 331 -35.34 -42.53 63.24
N GLU A 332 -35.38 -41.72 64.30
CA GLU A 332 -36.19 -41.98 65.51
C GLU A 332 -37.70 -41.83 65.22
N SER A 333 -38.11 -40.91 64.35
CA SER A 333 -39.52 -40.79 63.93
C SER A 333 -39.95 -41.85 62.91
N GLN A 334 -39.05 -42.29 62.02
CA GLN A 334 -39.24 -43.47 61.17
C GLN A 334 -39.41 -44.76 62.00
N ALA A 335 -38.73 -44.86 63.14
CA ALA A 335 -38.89 -45.98 64.07
C ALA A 335 -40.15 -45.84 64.96
N ALA A 336 -40.57 -44.62 65.29
CA ALA A 336 -41.75 -44.37 66.13
C ALA A 336 -43.10 -44.49 65.37
N VAL A 337 -43.11 -44.19 64.07
CA VAL A 337 -44.30 -44.34 63.21
C VAL A 337 -44.19 -45.67 62.46
N GLY A 338 -44.75 -46.73 63.04
CA GLY A 338 -44.57 -48.12 62.55
C GLY A 338 -44.93 -48.37 61.08
N ASP A 339 -45.85 -47.58 60.51
CA ASP A 339 -46.26 -47.66 59.11
C ASP A 339 -45.61 -46.58 58.21
N PHE A 340 -44.58 -45.84 58.66
CA PHE A 340 -43.97 -44.76 57.86
C PHE A 340 -43.45 -45.26 56.50
N ALA A 341 -42.89 -46.46 56.44
CA ALA A 341 -42.47 -47.08 55.18
C ALA A 341 -43.64 -47.30 54.21
N GLN A 342 -44.83 -47.66 54.72
CA GLN A 342 -46.05 -47.80 53.91
C GLN A 342 -46.60 -46.43 53.49
N ILE A 343 -46.48 -45.41 54.34
CA ILE A 343 -46.91 -44.03 54.03
C ILE A 343 -46.00 -43.40 52.97
N ASP A 344 -44.67 -43.57 53.05
CA ASP A 344 -43.74 -43.13 51.99
C ASP A 344 -43.96 -43.94 50.70
N GLN A 345 -44.17 -45.26 50.79
CA GLN A 345 -44.55 -46.07 49.63
C GLN A 345 -45.87 -45.58 49.00
N LEU A 346 -46.88 -45.25 49.80
CA LEU A 346 -48.16 -44.68 49.33
C LEU A 346 -47.95 -43.30 48.70
N ALA A 347 -47.14 -42.43 49.29
CA ALA A 347 -46.81 -41.11 48.75
C ALA A 347 -45.96 -41.17 47.47
N ARG A 348 -45.15 -42.21 47.28
CA ARG A 348 -44.46 -42.52 46.02
C ARG A 348 -45.44 -43.05 44.98
N ILE A 349 -46.32 -43.97 45.36
CA ILE A 349 -47.38 -44.49 44.48
C ILE A 349 -48.30 -43.34 44.02
N GLN A 350 -48.71 -42.45 44.92
CA GLN A 350 -49.54 -41.29 44.59
C GLN A 350 -48.85 -40.34 43.60
N ARG A 351 -47.59 -39.94 43.85
CA ARG A 351 -46.83 -39.10 42.91
C ARG A 351 -46.62 -39.76 41.56
N ASN A 352 -46.33 -41.07 41.53
CA ASN A 352 -46.17 -41.82 40.29
C ASN A 352 -47.50 -41.93 39.52
N PHE A 353 -48.62 -42.11 40.22
CA PHE A 353 -49.96 -42.17 39.64
C PHE A 353 -50.40 -40.80 39.11
N GLU A 354 -50.13 -39.72 39.83
CA GLU A 354 -50.34 -38.33 39.40
C GLU A 354 -49.51 -37.99 38.16
N ALA A 355 -48.22 -38.36 38.13
CA ALA A 355 -47.37 -38.22 36.94
C ALA A 355 -47.86 -39.06 35.76
N THR A 356 -48.39 -40.27 36.00
CA THR A 356 -48.97 -41.13 34.97
C THR A 356 -50.30 -40.57 34.44
N ILE A 357 -51.12 -39.95 35.30
CA ILE A 357 -52.32 -39.22 34.88
C ILE A 357 -51.95 -38.01 34.03
N MET A 358 -50.96 -37.20 34.43
CA MET A 358 -50.50 -36.06 33.62
C MET A 358 -49.91 -36.50 32.28
N MET A 359 -49.11 -37.59 32.26
CA MET A 359 -48.61 -38.18 31.01
C MET A 359 -49.77 -38.64 30.12
N LYS A 360 -50.76 -39.36 30.67
CA LYS A 360 -51.96 -39.78 29.92
C LYS A 360 -52.75 -38.57 29.38
N GLN A 361 -52.95 -37.53 30.18
CA GLN A 361 -53.69 -36.33 29.76
C GLN A 361 -52.96 -35.58 28.64
N GLY A 362 -51.63 -35.44 28.72
CA GLY A 362 -50.83 -34.90 27.62
C GLY A 362 -50.88 -35.78 26.37
N LEU A 363 -50.87 -37.12 26.53
CA LEU A 363 -51.08 -38.05 25.42
C LEU A 363 -52.51 -37.99 24.82
N GLU A 364 -53.49 -37.48 25.55
CA GLU A 364 -54.86 -37.27 25.04
C GLU A 364 -55.08 -35.86 24.46
N SER A 365 -54.31 -34.84 24.87
CA SER A 365 -54.44 -33.46 24.39
C SER A 365 -53.55 -33.12 23.19
N PHE A 366 -52.35 -33.71 23.10
CA PHE A 366 -51.28 -33.34 22.16
C PHE A 366 -51.72 -33.12 20.70
N HIS A 367 -52.52 -34.02 20.13
CA HIS A 367 -52.93 -33.90 18.72
C HIS A 367 -53.88 -32.71 18.50
N ASN A 368 -54.74 -32.39 19.48
CA ASN A 368 -55.61 -31.22 19.43
C ASN A 368 -54.79 -29.92 19.56
N GLU A 369 -53.80 -29.91 20.47
CA GLU A 369 -52.86 -28.79 20.62
C GLU A 369 -51.98 -28.59 19.37
N LEU A 370 -51.54 -29.69 18.73
CA LEU A 370 -50.77 -29.67 17.49
C LEU A 370 -51.59 -29.06 16.34
N SER A 371 -52.83 -29.48 16.14
CA SER A 371 -53.70 -28.91 15.11
C SER A 371 -54.17 -27.48 15.41
N GLU A 372 -54.18 -27.04 16.67
CA GLU A 372 -54.34 -25.62 16.99
C GLU A 372 -53.10 -24.80 16.57
N VAL A 373 -51.89 -25.35 16.73
CA VAL A 373 -50.66 -24.72 16.20
C VAL A 373 -50.65 -24.69 14.67
N GLU A 374 -51.05 -25.78 14.00
CA GLU A 374 -51.17 -25.82 12.54
C GLU A 374 -52.14 -24.76 12.02
N ARG A 375 -53.27 -24.53 12.71
CA ARG A 375 -54.19 -23.43 12.41
C ARG A 375 -53.52 -22.06 12.58
N MET A 376 -52.82 -21.83 13.71
CA MET A 376 -52.15 -20.56 13.99
C MET A 376 -51.05 -20.23 12.97
N LEU A 377 -50.25 -21.22 12.54
CA LEU A 377 -49.24 -21.02 11.49
C LEU A 377 -49.89 -20.77 10.12
N LYS A 378 -51.02 -21.42 9.82
CA LYS A 378 -51.76 -21.17 8.58
C LYS A 378 -52.34 -19.76 8.50
N GLU A 379 -52.76 -19.19 9.63
CA GLU A 379 -53.20 -17.80 9.73
C GLU A 379 -52.03 -16.82 9.56
N ASP A 380 -50.84 -17.14 10.09
CA ASP A 380 -49.60 -16.35 9.88
C ASP A 380 -49.01 -16.50 8.46
N ASP A 381 -49.39 -17.52 7.70
CA ASP A 381 -49.07 -17.68 6.26
C ASP A 381 -49.90 -16.71 5.37
N GLU A 382 -51.09 -16.28 5.83
CA GLU A 382 -51.93 -15.30 5.12
C GLU A 382 -51.47 -13.85 5.36
N ASP A 383 -50.79 -13.56 6.48
CA ASP A 383 -50.14 -12.27 6.79
C ASP A 383 -48.68 -12.45 7.24
N LEU A 384 -47.83 -12.74 6.26
CA LEU A 384 -46.37 -12.89 6.39
C LEU A 384 -45.62 -11.61 6.82
N GLU A 385 -46.25 -10.43 6.80
CA GLU A 385 -45.62 -9.17 7.25
C GLU A 385 -45.87 -8.90 8.73
N ASN A 386 -47.04 -9.26 9.26
CA ASN A 386 -47.36 -9.09 10.67
C ASN A 386 -47.10 -10.33 11.52
N GLN A 387 -47.46 -11.53 11.07
CA GLN A 387 -47.38 -12.78 11.85
C GLN A 387 -47.86 -12.61 13.32
N PRO A 388 -49.16 -12.33 13.54
CA PRO A 388 -49.70 -12.08 14.87
C PRO A 388 -49.58 -13.28 15.82
N ASN A 389 -49.69 -14.52 15.32
CA ASN A 389 -49.70 -15.72 16.15
C ASN A 389 -48.31 -16.23 16.53
N LEU A 390 -47.22 -15.78 15.88
CA LEU A 390 -45.84 -16.26 16.03
C LEU A 390 -45.40 -16.53 17.48
N LEU A 391 -45.71 -15.62 18.42
CA LEU A 391 -45.35 -15.78 19.84
C LEU A 391 -46.20 -16.85 20.55
N ASN A 392 -47.48 -16.99 20.19
CA ASN A 392 -48.38 -18.01 20.73
C ASN A 392 -48.00 -19.40 20.17
N ALA A 393 -47.74 -19.49 18.87
CA ALA A 393 -47.20 -20.68 18.22
C ALA A 393 -45.86 -21.10 18.85
N HIS A 394 -44.92 -20.17 19.07
CA HIS A 394 -43.65 -20.47 19.73
C HIS A 394 -43.82 -21.07 21.13
N MET A 395 -44.70 -20.49 21.93
CA MET A 395 -44.98 -20.96 23.30
C MET A 395 -45.69 -22.32 23.33
N ALA A 396 -46.60 -22.58 22.38
CA ALA A 396 -47.26 -23.87 22.24
C ALA A 396 -46.29 -24.96 21.74
N ILE A 397 -45.55 -24.71 20.65
CA ILE A 397 -44.50 -25.61 20.12
C ILE A 397 -43.46 -25.92 21.20
N THR A 398 -43.08 -24.94 22.04
CA THR A 398 -42.17 -25.17 23.16
C THR A 398 -42.74 -26.16 24.17
N ARG A 399 -44.01 -26.05 24.57
CA ARG A 399 -44.67 -27.02 25.47
C ARG A 399 -44.72 -28.42 24.86
N LEU A 400 -45.09 -28.52 23.58
CA LEU A 400 -45.18 -29.79 22.86
C LEU A 400 -43.80 -30.47 22.72
N ARG A 401 -42.75 -29.71 22.44
CA ARG A 401 -41.34 -30.16 22.46
C ARG A 401 -40.92 -30.64 23.85
N ASP A 402 -41.19 -29.84 24.90
CA ASP A 402 -40.78 -30.15 26.27
C ASP A 402 -41.53 -31.39 26.81
N PHE A 403 -42.80 -31.59 26.43
CA PHE A 403 -43.58 -32.80 26.74
C PHE A 403 -43.02 -34.04 26.03
N ARG A 404 -42.71 -33.95 24.73
CA ARG A 404 -42.04 -35.02 23.97
C ARG A 404 -40.70 -35.41 24.59
N ASP A 405 -39.87 -34.42 24.91
CA ASP A 405 -38.54 -34.61 25.49
C ASP A 405 -38.62 -35.17 26.94
N GLU A 406 -39.73 -35.00 27.65
CA GLU A 406 -40.01 -35.69 28.92
C GLU A 406 -40.49 -37.13 28.72
N ALA A 407 -41.44 -37.37 27.83
CA ALA A 407 -41.96 -38.72 27.57
C ALA A 407 -40.89 -39.68 27.01
N MET A 408 -40.04 -39.20 26.09
CA MET A 408 -38.91 -39.97 25.56
C MET A 408 -37.87 -40.29 26.63
N ASP A 409 -37.55 -39.35 27.52
CA ASP A 409 -36.59 -39.55 28.63
C ASP A 409 -37.12 -40.59 29.63
N GLN A 410 -38.41 -40.54 29.99
CA GLN A 410 -39.04 -41.53 30.87
C GLN A 410 -38.98 -42.96 30.29
N ILE A 411 -39.20 -43.13 28.99
CA ILE A 411 -39.11 -44.44 28.32
C ILE A 411 -37.65 -44.89 28.11
N SER A 412 -36.72 -43.98 27.83
CA SER A 412 -35.29 -44.30 27.76
C SER A 412 -34.75 -44.91 29.08
N ARG A 413 -35.35 -44.49 30.21
CA ARG A 413 -35.03 -45.00 31.56
C ARG A 413 -35.67 -46.35 31.87
N SER A 414 -36.81 -46.69 31.26
CA SER A 414 -37.45 -48.00 31.43
C SER A 414 -36.88 -49.08 30.49
N GLN A 415 -36.13 -48.68 29.47
CA GLN A 415 -35.46 -49.53 28.47
C GLN A 415 -36.41 -50.36 27.58
N ASP A 416 -37.71 -50.03 27.53
CA ASP A 416 -38.65 -50.65 26.60
C ASP A 416 -38.60 -50.02 25.21
N LYS A 417 -37.81 -50.66 24.33
CA LYS A 417 -37.63 -50.28 22.93
C LYS A 417 -38.90 -50.42 22.07
N SER A 418 -39.92 -51.15 22.52
CA SER A 418 -41.16 -51.32 21.76
C SER A 418 -42.05 -50.09 21.91
N SER A 419 -42.30 -49.66 23.15
CA SER A 419 -43.00 -48.41 23.46
C SER A 419 -42.27 -47.18 22.91
N GLU A 420 -40.94 -47.17 22.89
CA GLU A 420 -40.12 -46.10 22.30
C GLU A 420 -40.45 -45.86 20.81
N SER A 421 -40.59 -46.92 20.01
CA SER A 421 -40.91 -46.82 18.59
C SER A 421 -42.32 -46.25 18.35
N THR A 422 -43.32 -46.70 19.11
CA THR A 422 -44.69 -46.17 19.02
C THR A 422 -44.76 -44.70 19.42
N LEU A 423 -43.97 -44.28 20.40
CA LEU A 423 -43.90 -42.88 20.81
C LEU A 423 -43.31 -41.99 19.70
N LEU A 424 -42.28 -42.45 19.00
CA LEU A 424 -41.65 -41.73 17.89
C LEU A 424 -42.58 -41.59 16.68
N GLU A 425 -43.33 -42.64 16.33
CA GLU A 425 -44.39 -42.57 15.31
C GLU A 425 -45.47 -41.56 15.69
N TRP A 426 -45.90 -41.57 16.96
CA TRP A 426 -46.96 -40.70 17.45
C TRP A 426 -46.55 -39.22 17.51
N PHE A 427 -45.29 -38.93 17.84
CA PHE A 427 -44.73 -37.57 17.83
C PHE A 427 -44.28 -37.07 16.44
N GLN A 428 -44.33 -37.90 15.39
CA GLN A 428 -43.77 -37.58 14.07
C GLN A 428 -44.30 -36.28 13.45
N GLY A 429 -45.57 -35.95 13.65
CA GLY A 429 -46.19 -34.72 13.12
C GLY A 429 -45.61 -33.42 13.68
N LEU A 430 -45.01 -33.45 14.87
CA LEU A 430 -44.42 -32.26 15.50
C LEU A 430 -43.21 -31.74 14.72
N ASP A 431 -42.38 -32.63 14.17
CA ASP A 431 -41.18 -32.24 13.42
C ASP A 431 -41.55 -31.42 12.15
N SER A 432 -42.68 -31.71 11.50
CA SER A 432 -43.18 -30.92 10.35
C SER A 432 -43.71 -29.53 10.75
N VAL A 433 -44.38 -29.41 11.90
CA VAL A 433 -44.87 -28.12 12.44
C VAL A 433 -43.69 -27.27 12.93
N ILE A 434 -42.64 -27.91 13.44
CA ILE A 434 -41.35 -27.29 13.77
C ILE A 434 -40.69 -26.71 12.50
N ASP A 435 -40.55 -27.50 11.43
CA ASP A 435 -39.96 -27.04 10.16
C ASP A 435 -40.72 -25.82 9.58
N TRP A 436 -42.05 -25.75 9.74
CA TRP A 436 -42.89 -24.64 9.26
C TRP A 436 -42.74 -23.37 10.10
N PHE A 437 -42.74 -23.47 11.43
CA PHE A 437 -42.44 -22.35 12.33
C PHE A 437 -41.00 -21.82 12.12
N ASP A 438 -40.05 -22.70 11.86
CA ASP A 438 -38.67 -22.33 11.54
C ASP A 438 -38.58 -21.62 10.15
N ASP A 439 -39.40 -22.00 9.16
CA ASP A 439 -39.57 -21.28 7.89
C ASP A 439 -40.12 -19.84 8.08
N HIS A 440 -41.06 -19.63 9.01
CA HIS A 440 -41.53 -18.30 9.41
C HIS A 440 -40.43 -17.49 10.10
N LEU A 441 -39.80 -18.05 11.12
CA LEU A 441 -38.76 -17.40 11.90
C LEU A 441 -37.55 -17.00 11.03
N GLY A 442 -37.14 -17.86 10.10
CA GLY A 442 -36.08 -17.57 9.13
C GLY A 442 -36.43 -16.40 8.21
N THR A 443 -37.65 -16.38 7.67
CA THR A 443 -38.16 -15.30 6.81
C THR A 443 -38.22 -13.96 7.56
N ALA A 444 -38.72 -13.97 8.80
CA ALA A 444 -38.75 -12.81 9.69
C ALA A 444 -37.34 -12.26 10.00
N CYS A 445 -36.34 -13.14 10.20
CA CYS A 445 -34.96 -12.71 10.43
C CYS A 445 -34.33 -12.06 9.20
N MET A 446 -34.61 -12.55 7.98
CA MET A 446 -34.08 -11.95 6.74
C MET A 446 -34.69 -10.58 6.45
N ASN A 447 -36.00 -10.41 6.72
CA ASN A 447 -36.74 -9.19 6.41
C ASN A 447 -36.71 -8.12 7.51
N ILE A 448 -35.90 -8.30 8.56
CA ILE A 448 -35.93 -7.43 9.75
C ILE A 448 -35.56 -5.96 9.46
N ILE A 449 -34.70 -5.68 8.48
CA ILE A 449 -34.35 -4.31 8.07
C ILE A 449 -35.56 -3.63 7.37
N PRO A 450 -36.16 -4.20 6.31
CA PRO A 450 -37.43 -3.73 5.76
C PRO A 450 -38.55 -3.55 6.80
N LEU A 451 -38.71 -4.49 7.75
CA LEU A 451 -39.75 -4.40 8.79
C LEU A 451 -39.57 -3.20 9.74
N VAL A 452 -38.32 -2.79 10.02
CA VAL A 452 -38.02 -1.55 10.76
C VAL A 452 -38.27 -0.31 9.89
N GLN A 453 -37.96 -0.36 8.58
CA GLN A 453 -38.18 0.75 7.64
C GLN A 453 -39.68 1.01 7.36
N SER A 454 -40.50 -0.03 7.35
CA SER A 454 -41.97 0.04 7.27
C SER A 454 -42.65 0.31 8.63
N ASP A 455 -41.88 0.64 9.66
CA ASP A 455 -42.33 0.93 11.03
C ASP A 455 -43.14 -0.19 11.74
N ASN A 456 -43.01 -1.46 11.30
CA ASN A 456 -43.69 -2.60 11.95
C ASN A 456 -42.94 -3.05 13.23
N ARG A 457 -42.91 -2.15 14.21
CA ARG A 457 -42.33 -2.37 15.54
C ARG A 457 -42.92 -3.60 16.24
N SER A 458 -44.19 -3.94 15.95
CA SER A 458 -44.91 -5.04 16.62
C SER A 458 -44.29 -6.39 16.30
N MET A 459 -43.93 -6.62 15.04
CA MET A 459 -43.32 -7.86 14.57
C MET A 459 -41.87 -7.98 15.02
N VAL A 460 -41.09 -6.90 14.90
CA VAL A 460 -39.70 -6.85 15.38
C VAL A 460 -39.60 -7.17 16.89
N VAL A 461 -40.57 -6.71 17.69
CA VAL A 461 -40.66 -7.06 19.13
C VAL A 461 -41.09 -8.51 19.35
N ARG A 462 -42.08 -9.05 18.62
CA ARG A 462 -42.45 -10.48 18.70
C ARG A 462 -41.24 -11.39 18.42
N LEU A 463 -40.55 -11.14 17.31
CA LEU A 463 -39.33 -11.84 16.89
C LEU A 463 -38.23 -11.75 17.97
N ALA A 464 -37.97 -10.56 18.49
CA ALA A 464 -36.95 -10.36 19.53
C ALA A 464 -37.29 -11.05 20.86
N VAL A 465 -38.58 -11.16 21.23
CA VAL A 465 -39.04 -11.89 22.41
C VAL A 465 -38.87 -13.41 22.23
N VAL A 466 -39.21 -13.97 21.07
CA VAL A 466 -39.00 -15.39 20.75
C VAL A 466 -37.52 -15.76 20.82
N ILE A 467 -36.65 -14.96 20.20
CA ILE A 467 -35.20 -15.23 20.23
C ILE A 467 -34.63 -15.05 21.66
N LEU A 468 -35.17 -14.13 22.47
CA LEU A 468 -34.73 -13.92 23.85
C LEU A 468 -35.21 -15.00 24.82
N SER A 469 -36.42 -15.56 24.64
CA SER A 469 -36.90 -16.67 25.47
C SER A 469 -36.04 -17.91 25.24
N GLU A 470 -35.69 -18.20 23.99
CA GLU A 470 -34.85 -19.34 23.62
C GLU A 470 -33.38 -19.14 23.97
N GLU A 471 -32.82 -17.92 23.86
CA GLU A 471 -31.47 -17.63 24.39
C GLU A 471 -31.38 -17.95 25.89
N LYS A 472 -32.44 -17.66 26.67
CA LYS A 472 -32.51 -17.99 28.10
C LYS A 472 -32.65 -19.50 28.34
N ASN A 473 -33.38 -20.22 27.48
CA ASN A 473 -33.54 -21.68 27.58
C ASN A 473 -32.24 -22.40 27.24
N ASP A 474 -31.60 -22.08 26.11
CA ASP A 474 -30.30 -22.61 25.69
C ASP A 474 -29.19 -22.31 26.72
N ALA A 475 -29.25 -21.15 27.40
CA ALA A 475 -28.31 -20.79 28.45
C ALA A 475 -28.52 -21.61 29.74
N LYS A 476 -29.77 -21.82 30.17
CA LYS A 476 -30.08 -22.72 31.30
C LYS A 476 -29.60 -24.14 31.02
N PHE A 477 -29.90 -24.68 29.84
CA PHE A 477 -29.51 -26.04 29.49
C PHE A 477 -27.98 -26.22 29.44
N ARG A 478 -27.24 -25.25 28.87
CA ARG A 478 -25.78 -25.27 28.89
C ARG A 478 -25.22 -25.26 30.31
N ALA A 479 -25.71 -24.38 31.18
CA ALA A 479 -25.28 -24.35 32.59
C ALA A 479 -25.61 -25.65 33.35
N LEU A 480 -26.75 -26.29 33.06
CA LEU A 480 -27.08 -27.61 33.61
C LEU A 480 -26.14 -28.72 33.08
N GLN A 481 -25.82 -28.71 31.78
CA GLN A 481 -24.89 -29.68 31.20
C GLN A 481 -23.46 -29.51 31.72
N GLU A 482 -23.01 -28.28 31.92
CA GLU A 482 -21.70 -27.94 32.51
C GLU A 482 -21.63 -28.42 33.97
N ALA A 483 -22.63 -28.09 34.79
CA ALA A 483 -22.72 -28.57 36.17
C ALA A 483 -22.84 -30.12 36.28
N GLN A 484 -23.46 -30.79 35.31
CA GLN A 484 -23.49 -32.26 35.24
C GLN A 484 -22.13 -32.87 34.92
N LYS A 485 -21.32 -32.24 34.07
CA LYS A 485 -19.96 -32.70 33.74
C LYS A 485 -19.00 -32.51 34.91
N ASP A 486 -19.02 -31.34 35.53
CA ASP A 486 -18.08 -31.01 36.62
C ASP A 486 -18.41 -31.77 37.92
N HIS A 487 -19.68 -32.09 38.16
CA HIS A 487 -20.16 -32.66 39.43
C HIS A 487 -21.09 -33.87 39.25
N GLU A 488 -20.65 -34.88 38.49
CA GLU A 488 -21.35 -36.16 38.24
C GLU A 488 -21.97 -36.78 39.51
N TYR A 489 -21.25 -36.79 40.64
CA TYR A 489 -21.75 -37.32 41.91
C TYR A 489 -22.95 -36.52 42.48
N LEU A 490 -22.98 -35.19 42.32
CA LEU A 490 -24.11 -34.36 42.75
C LEU A 490 -25.28 -34.46 41.76
N ALA A 491 -25.01 -34.51 40.46
CA ALA A 491 -26.02 -34.75 39.43
C ALA A 491 -26.84 -36.03 39.72
N SER A 492 -26.19 -37.08 40.24
CA SER A 492 -26.84 -38.33 40.64
C SER A 492 -27.90 -38.18 41.75
N ARG A 493 -27.81 -37.11 42.57
CA ARG A 493 -28.73 -36.80 43.69
C ARG A 493 -29.82 -35.78 43.32
N PHE A 494 -29.58 -34.86 42.39
CA PHE A 494 -30.54 -33.83 41.96
C PHE A 494 -31.52 -34.29 40.85
N LYS A 495 -31.82 -35.61 40.78
CA LYS A 495 -32.68 -36.23 39.75
C LYS A 495 -34.11 -35.67 39.65
N SER A 496 -34.59 -34.98 40.69
CA SER A 496 -35.89 -34.29 40.69
C SER A 496 -35.90 -32.95 39.95
N MET A 497 -34.75 -32.45 39.49
CA MET A 497 -34.62 -31.16 38.78
C MET A 497 -34.50 -31.32 37.24
N ASN A 498 -34.78 -32.51 36.69
CA ASN A 498 -34.67 -32.79 35.25
C ASN A 498 -35.83 -32.24 34.39
N ILE A 499 -36.76 -31.47 34.96
CA ILE A 499 -37.88 -30.84 34.25
C ILE A 499 -37.37 -29.57 33.54
N GLY A 500 -36.93 -29.72 32.29
CA GLY A 500 -36.47 -28.63 31.44
C GLY A 500 -36.13 -29.09 30.01
N PRO A 501 -35.97 -28.16 29.05
CA PRO A 501 -35.68 -28.48 27.66
C PRO A 501 -34.33 -29.20 27.54
N LYS A 502 -34.29 -30.30 26.77
CA LYS A 502 -33.15 -31.26 26.77
C LYS A 502 -32.27 -31.16 25.52
N THR A 503 -32.55 -30.18 24.66
CA THR A 503 -31.87 -29.94 23.39
C THR A 503 -31.57 -28.44 23.22
N ILE A 504 -30.39 -28.10 22.68
CA ILE A 504 -30.03 -26.72 22.31
C ILE A 504 -30.70 -26.40 20.98
N ARG A 505 -31.47 -25.30 20.92
CA ARG A 505 -32.26 -24.90 19.75
C ARG A 505 -31.48 -23.95 18.83
N GLY A 506 -30.62 -23.09 19.39
CA GLY A 506 -29.63 -22.33 18.62
C GLY A 506 -30.18 -21.14 17.81
N TYR A 507 -31.45 -20.77 18.00
CA TYR A 507 -32.10 -19.69 17.23
C TYR A 507 -31.35 -18.35 17.28
N LYS A 508 -30.62 -18.05 18.36
CA LYS A 508 -29.81 -16.83 18.44
C LYS A 508 -28.61 -16.84 17.48
N GLU A 509 -28.02 -18.01 17.21
CA GLU A 509 -26.94 -18.16 16.22
C GLU A 509 -27.50 -18.09 14.80
N ASN A 510 -28.67 -18.71 14.57
CA ASN A 510 -29.34 -18.66 13.28
C ASN A 510 -29.77 -17.23 12.90
N PHE A 511 -30.24 -16.44 13.87
CA PHE A 511 -30.49 -15.01 13.70
C PHE A 511 -29.24 -14.23 13.25
N LEU A 512 -28.06 -14.51 13.83
CA LEU A 512 -26.81 -13.86 13.42
C LEU A 512 -26.41 -14.26 11.99
N LYS A 513 -26.57 -15.54 11.63
CA LYS A 513 -26.35 -16.04 10.26
C LYS A 513 -27.31 -15.42 9.25
N SER A 514 -28.57 -15.17 9.62
CA SER A 514 -29.52 -14.46 8.74
C SER A 514 -29.07 -13.02 8.42
N ILE A 515 -28.42 -12.33 9.35
CA ILE A 515 -27.83 -10.99 9.09
C ILE A 515 -26.69 -11.10 8.08
N GLU A 516 -25.82 -12.10 8.23
CA GLU A 516 -24.71 -12.40 7.31
C GLU A 516 -25.24 -12.73 5.89
N PHE A 517 -26.23 -13.63 5.78
CA PHE A 517 -26.84 -14.01 4.50
C PHE A 517 -27.59 -12.85 3.81
N TYR A 518 -28.30 -12.01 4.56
CA TYR A 518 -28.94 -10.80 4.00
C TYR A 518 -27.90 -9.86 3.38
N ALA A 519 -26.83 -9.56 4.12
CA ALA A 519 -25.76 -8.71 3.64
C ALA A 519 -25.02 -9.32 2.43
N GLN A 520 -24.80 -10.64 2.42
CA GLN A 520 -24.08 -11.34 1.35
C GLN A 520 -24.72 -11.11 -0.04
N GLY A 521 -26.05 -11.16 -0.15
CA GLY A 521 -26.76 -10.88 -1.40
C GLY A 521 -26.58 -9.43 -1.90
N GLN A 522 -26.49 -8.47 -0.99
CA GLN A 522 -26.23 -7.07 -1.32
C GLN A 522 -24.75 -6.83 -1.69
N PHE A 523 -23.81 -7.51 -1.03
CA PHE A 523 -22.38 -7.48 -1.37
C PHE A 523 -22.09 -8.05 -2.76
N GLU A 524 -22.72 -9.15 -3.18
CA GLU A 524 -22.52 -9.72 -4.52
C GLU A 524 -23.10 -8.79 -5.61
N THR A 525 -24.30 -8.24 -5.39
CA THR A 525 -24.89 -7.20 -6.26
C THR A 525 -23.99 -5.95 -6.37
N SER A 526 -23.35 -5.57 -5.26
CA SER A 526 -22.40 -4.44 -5.22
C SER A 526 -21.10 -4.75 -5.97
N LYS A 527 -20.68 -6.02 -6.01
CA LYS A 527 -19.50 -6.53 -6.73
C LYS A 527 -19.70 -6.58 -8.24
N GLU A 528 -20.85 -7.07 -8.71
CA GLU A 528 -21.20 -6.96 -10.14
C GLU A 528 -21.17 -5.49 -10.60
N THR A 529 -21.75 -4.59 -9.80
CA THR A 529 -21.78 -3.14 -10.09
C THR A 529 -20.38 -2.50 -10.07
N PHE A 530 -19.48 -2.96 -9.22
CA PHE A 530 -18.10 -2.44 -9.10
C PHE A 530 -17.19 -2.92 -10.24
N LEU A 531 -17.38 -4.16 -10.71
CA LEU A 531 -16.61 -4.73 -11.81
C LEU A 531 -17.03 -4.18 -13.19
N ASP A 532 -18.27 -3.71 -13.33
CA ASP A 532 -18.75 -2.93 -14.48
C ASP A 532 -18.14 -1.51 -14.52
N ASP A 533 -18.02 -0.86 -13.36
CA ASP A 533 -17.59 0.54 -13.26
C ASP A 533 -17.04 0.86 -11.85
N PRO A 534 -15.72 1.06 -11.71
CA PRO A 534 -15.10 1.29 -10.40
C PRO A 534 -15.56 2.60 -9.73
N ASP A 535 -15.98 3.63 -10.48
CA ASP A 535 -16.49 4.88 -9.92
C ASP A 535 -17.90 4.73 -9.30
N LYS A 536 -18.60 3.62 -9.58
CA LYS A 536 -19.88 3.28 -8.91
C LYS A 536 -19.69 2.73 -7.49
N LEU A 537 -18.47 2.40 -7.02
CA LEU A 537 -18.20 1.83 -5.70
C LEU A 537 -18.83 2.62 -4.53
N GLU A 538 -18.77 3.95 -4.58
CA GLU A 538 -19.38 4.82 -3.56
C GLU A 538 -20.93 4.85 -3.64
N LYS A 539 -21.49 4.54 -4.80
CA LYS A 539 -22.94 4.53 -5.05
C LYS A 539 -23.57 3.17 -4.72
N SER A 540 -22.87 2.06 -4.97
CA SER A 540 -23.34 0.71 -4.64
C SER A 540 -23.49 0.54 -3.12
N PHE A 541 -22.46 0.89 -2.32
CA PHE A 541 -22.50 0.75 -0.86
C PHE A 541 -23.40 1.76 -0.11
N LYS A 542 -24.38 2.40 -0.76
CA LYS A 542 -25.37 3.23 -0.06
C LYS A 542 -26.27 2.44 0.88
N TRP A 543 -26.64 1.20 0.54
CA TRP A 543 -27.46 0.33 1.39
C TRP A 543 -26.80 0.10 2.75
N PHE A 544 -25.50 -0.22 2.75
CA PHE A 544 -24.69 -0.52 3.93
C PHE A 544 -24.81 0.53 5.04
N PHE A 545 -24.66 1.82 4.69
CA PHE A 545 -24.75 2.92 5.67
C PHE A 545 -26.20 3.23 6.06
N ASN A 546 -27.17 3.05 5.15
CA ASN A 546 -28.60 3.22 5.44
C ASN A 546 -29.10 2.14 6.41
N ASP A 547 -28.64 0.91 6.28
CA ASP A 547 -29.01 -0.22 7.15
C ASP A 547 -28.42 -0.02 8.56
N LEU A 548 -27.14 0.34 8.66
CA LEU A 548 -26.53 0.68 9.95
C LEU A 548 -27.23 1.88 10.62
N PHE A 549 -27.67 2.88 9.86
CA PHE A 549 -28.50 3.98 10.38
C PHE A 549 -29.89 3.50 10.84
N THR A 550 -30.54 2.62 10.07
CA THR A 550 -31.82 1.97 10.41
C THR A 550 -31.71 1.18 11.73
N VAL A 551 -30.61 0.44 11.93
CA VAL A 551 -30.36 -0.32 13.18
C VAL A 551 -30.15 0.62 14.37
N LYS A 552 -29.42 1.72 14.16
CA LYS A 552 -29.10 2.72 15.19
C LYS A 552 -30.34 3.42 15.74
N GLU A 553 -31.12 4.05 14.86
CA GLU A 553 -32.25 4.90 15.27
C GLU A 553 -33.55 4.08 15.46
N GLY A 554 -33.81 3.09 14.59
CA GLY A 554 -35.06 2.32 14.57
C GLY A 554 -35.03 1.03 15.38
N MET A 555 -34.00 0.20 15.22
CA MET A 555 -33.98 -1.15 15.83
C MET A 555 -33.52 -1.15 17.31
N GLN A 556 -32.58 -0.29 17.68
CA GLN A 556 -31.99 -0.24 19.02
C GLN A 556 -32.98 -0.15 20.20
N PRO A 557 -34.13 0.58 20.14
CA PRO A 557 -35.13 0.56 21.20
C PRO A 557 -36.04 -0.68 21.23
N LEU A 558 -36.14 -1.43 20.12
CA LEU A 558 -37.07 -2.56 19.96
C LEU A 558 -36.53 -3.89 20.48
N VAL A 559 -35.21 -4.00 20.66
CA VAL A 559 -34.53 -5.27 21.00
C VAL A 559 -33.80 -5.21 22.35
N PRO A 560 -33.48 -6.36 22.98
CA PRO A 560 -32.86 -6.38 24.30
C PRO A 560 -31.49 -5.68 24.33
N LYS A 561 -31.33 -4.69 25.23
CA LYS A 561 -30.08 -3.93 25.41
C LYS A 561 -28.83 -4.81 25.63
N LYS A 562 -28.99 -6.02 26.18
CA LYS A 562 -27.94 -7.04 26.32
C LYS A 562 -27.23 -7.34 25.00
N TRP A 563 -27.97 -7.38 23.88
CA TRP A 563 -27.44 -7.75 22.56
C TRP A 563 -26.56 -6.67 21.91
N LYS A 564 -26.57 -5.43 22.42
CA LYS A 564 -25.84 -4.28 21.84
C LYS A 564 -25.99 -4.21 20.32
N ILE A 565 -27.23 -4.34 19.82
CA ILE A 565 -27.52 -4.75 18.43
C ILE A 565 -26.76 -3.92 17.37
N TYR A 566 -26.64 -2.61 17.59
CA TYR A 566 -25.92 -1.71 16.70
C TYR A 566 -24.42 -2.02 16.58
N LYS A 567 -23.75 -2.43 17.68
CA LYS A 567 -22.39 -2.98 17.59
C LYS A 567 -22.38 -4.30 16.85
N THR A 568 -23.28 -5.22 17.18
CA THR A 568 -23.31 -6.56 16.56
C THR A 568 -23.51 -6.51 15.03
N TYR A 569 -24.40 -5.63 14.54
CA TYR A 569 -24.52 -5.36 13.09
C TYR A 569 -23.25 -4.72 12.54
N THR A 570 -22.69 -3.71 13.22
CA THR A 570 -21.45 -3.04 12.77
C THR A 570 -20.29 -4.04 12.66
N ASP A 571 -20.05 -4.87 13.67
CA ASP A 571 -18.97 -5.86 13.71
C ASP A 571 -19.10 -6.87 12.56
N ILE A 572 -20.31 -7.37 12.30
CA ILE A 572 -20.58 -8.30 11.18
C ILE A 572 -20.37 -7.61 9.83
N TYR A 573 -21.00 -6.45 9.63
CA TYR A 573 -20.95 -5.70 8.35
C TYR A 573 -19.52 -5.22 8.04
N HIS A 574 -18.78 -4.79 9.06
CA HIS A 574 -17.39 -4.35 8.94
C HIS A 574 -16.46 -5.51 8.57
N ARG A 575 -16.59 -6.67 9.24
CA ARG A 575 -15.86 -7.89 8.87
C ARG A 575 -16.17 -8.29 7.42
N MET A 576 -17.45 -8.28 7.01
CA MET A 576 -17.82 -8.60 5.62
C MET A 576 -17.27 -7.58 4.59
N MET A 577 -17.19 -6.29 4.94
CA MET A 577 -16.56 -5.26 4.10
C MET A 577 -15.05 -5.50 3.96
N HIS A 578 -14.37 -5.85 5.06
CA HIS A 578 -12.98 -6.26 5.07
C HIS A 578 -12.76 -7.48 4.18
N ASP A 579 -13.47 -8.58 4.44
CA ASP A 579 -13.32 -9.85 3.72
C ASP A 579 -13.60 -9.67 2.21
N TRP A 580 -14.53 -8.76 1.85
CA TRP A 580 -14.86 -8.38 0.47
C TRP A 580 -13.76 -7.55 -0.20
N LEU A 581 -13.14 -6.58 0.50
CA LEU A 581 -12.03 -5.79 -0.05
C LEU A 581 -10.75 -6.60 -0.17
N ILE A 582 -10.42 -7.44 0.82
CA ILE A 582 -9.22 -8.29 0.80
C ILE A 582 -9.25 -9.26 -0.40
N GLN A 583 -10.42 -9.82 -0.75
CA GLN A 583 -10.59 -10.64 -1.96
C GLN A 583 -10.18 -9.95 -3.27
N PHE A 584 -10.26 -8.61 -3.34
CA PHE A 584 -9.78 -7.84 -4.49
C PHE A 584 -8.31 -7.42 -4.35
N VAL A 585 -7.87 -7.09 -3.13
CA VAL A 585 -6.48 -6.74 -2.82
C VAL A 585 -5.52 -7.91 -3.03
N ASP A 586 -5.98 -9.15 -2.87
CA ASP A 586 -5.22 -10.37 -3.11
C ASP A 586 -5.34 -10.92 -4.55
N ASP A 587 -6.10 -10.27 -5.45
CA ASP A 587 -6.20 -10.66 -6.86
C ASP A 587 -5.14 -9.96 -7.74
N PRO A 588 -4.08 -10.65 -8.20
CA PRO A 588 -3.03 -10.06 -9.03
C PRO A 588 -3.48 -9.75 -10.47
N GLN A 589 -4.70 -10.12 -10.87
CA GLN A 589 -5.29 -9.78 -12.17
C GLN A 589 -6.23 -8.58 -12.11
N LEU A 590 -6.44 -7.98 -10.93
CA LEU A 590 -7.35 -6.84 -10.77
C LEU A 590 -6.90 -5.63 -11.60
N ALA A 591 -7.84 -5.04 -12.33
CA ALA A 591 -7.58 -3.85 -13.15
C ALA A 591 -7.08 -2.66 -12.30
N ALA A 592 -6.08 -1.93 -12.80
CA ALA A 592 -5.45 -0.84 -12.07
C ALA A 592 -6.42 0.29 -11.65
N ALA A 593 -7.53 0.48 -12.36
CA ALA A 593 -8.60 1.40 -11.97
C ALA A 593 -9.35 0.94 -10.72
N ASN A 594 -9.59 -0.37 -10.58
CA ASN A 594 -10.31 -0.97 -9.44
C ASN A 594 -9.44 -0.90 -8.18
N VAL A 595 -8.13 -1.17 -8.30
CA VAL A 595 -7.13 -0.97 -7.23
C VAL A 595 -7.19 0.47 -6.72
N LEU A 596 -7.20 1.45 -7.64
CA LEU A 596 -7.23 2.87 -7.26
C LEU A 596 -8.55 3.28 -6.59
N ALA A 597 -9.69 2.77 -7.08
CA ALA A 597 -10.99 3.00 -6.45
C ALA A 597 -11.07 2.42 -5.02
N ILE A 598 -10.44 1.27 -4.76
CA ILE A 598 -10.32 0.67 -3.42
C ILE A 598 -9.47 1.54 -2.50
N ILE A 599 -8.31 2.05 -2.96
CA ILE A 599 -7.47 2.99 -2.19
C ILE A 599 -8.31 4.20 -1.76
N HIS A 600 -8.95 4.89 -2.71
CA HIS A 600 -9.81 6.05 -2.43
C HIS A 600 -11.09 5.73 -1.62
N TRP A 601 -11.49 4.46 -1.53
CA TRP A 601 -12.65 4.06 -0.72
C TRP A 601 -12.31 3.94 0.76
N SER A 602 -11.08 3.59 1.12
CA SER A 602 -10.65 3.36 2.51
C SER A 602 -10.88 4.58 3.42
N GLU A 603 -10.35 5.75 3.05
CA GLU A 603 -10.54 7.03 3.76
C GLU A 603 -12.02 7.44 3.82
N LYS A 604 -12.73 7.30 2.69
CA LYS A 604 -14.17 7.60 2.57
C LYS A 604 -15.02 6.71 3.49
N TYR A 605 -14.66 5.43 3.63
CA TYR A 605 -15.33 4.46 4.49
C TYR A 605 -15.24 4.89 5.95
N TYR A 606 -14.04 5.15 6.47
CA TYR A 606 -13.88 5.63 7.85
C TYR A 606 -14.52 6.99 8.09
N THR A 607 -14.46 7.90 7.12
CA THR A 607 -15.16 9.19 7.17
C THR A 607 -16.69 9.04 7.30
N LYS A 608 -17.28 7.97 6.74
CA LYS A 608 -18.71 7.65 6.90
C LYS A 608 -19.00 6.93 8.21
N MET A 609 -18.15 6.00 8.63
CA MET A 609 -18.28 5.32 9.93
C MET A 609 -18.16 6.28 11.11
N ALA A 610 -17.29 7.30 11.01
CA ALA A 610 -17.17 8.39 11.97
C ALA A 610 -18.46 9.21 12.10
N LYS A 611 -19.15 9.50 10.97
CA LYS A 611 -20.45 10.18 10.96
C LYS A 611 -21.58 9.34 11.58
N LEU A 612 -21.49 8.01 11.47
CA LEU A 612 -22.42 7.10 12.16
C LEU A 612 -22.16 7.04 13.67
N GLY A 613 -20.90 7.18 14.11
CA GLY A 613 -20.50 7.33 15.51
C GLY A 613 -19.31 6.45 15.96
N TRP A 614 -18.67 5.74 15.03
CA TRP A 614 -17.57 4.80 15.31
C TRP A 614 -16.20 5.44 15.10
N LYS A 615 -15.23 5.13 15.96
CA LYS A 615 -13.82 5.47 15.71
C LYS A 615 -13.14 4.33 14.96
N GLN A 616 -12.09 4.65 14.21
CA GLN A 616 -11.23 3.65 13.56
C GLN A 616 -10.62 2.65 14.58
N SER A 617 -10.37 3.08 15.82
CA SER A 617 -9.93 2.20 16.93
C SER A 617 -10.94 1.13 17.34
N ASP A 618 -12.22 1.31 17.00
CA ASP A 618 -13.33 0.46 17.44
C ASP A 618 -13.72 -0.56 16.35
N LEU A 619 -13.08 -0.44 15.17
CA LEU A 619 -13.29 -1.18 13.93
C LEU A 619 -12.03 -2.01 13.64
N VAL A 620 -12.11 -3.31 13.90
CA VAL A 620 -10.98 -4.26 13.81
C VAL A 620 -11.49 -5.55 13.13
N PRO A 621 -10.79 -6.14 12.15
CA PRO A 621 -9.50 -5.72 11.56
C PRO A 621 -9.59 -4.40 10.78
N HIS A 622 -8.45 -3.82 10.41
CA HIS A 622 -8.46 -2.64 9.53
C HIS A 622 -9.08 -3.04 8.18
N VAL A 623 -9.94 -2.19 7.59
CA VAL A 623 -10.77 -2.53 6.42
C VAL A 623 -9.98 -3.01 5.17
N ILE A 624 -8.67 -2.77 5.15
CA ILE A 624 -7.66 -3.29 4.19
C ILE A 624 -6.31 -3.62 4.87
N ASP A 625 -6.30 -4.03 6.15
CA ASP A 625 -5.09 -4.45 6.90
C ASP A 625 -3.87 -3.51 6.84
N ASP A 626 -4.10 -2.18 6.89
CA ASP A 626 -3.10 -1.12 6.69
C ASP A 626 -2.28 -1.21 5.36
N ARG A 627 -2.68 -2.08 4.42
CA ARG A 627 -2.00 -2.34 3.13
C ARG A 627 -2.15 -1.23 2.09
N GLU A 628 -2.70 -0.08 2.46
CA GLU A 628 -2.81 1.09 1.57
C GLU A 628 -1.42 1.45 1.00
N GLY A 629 -0.41 1.58 1.86
CA GLY A 629 0.97 1.89 1.46
C GLY A 629 1.68 0.79 0.66
N GLU A 630 1.08 -0.41 0.52
CA GLU A 630 1.51 -1.48 -0.38
C GLU A 630 0.83 -1.32 -1.74
N LEU A 631 -0.50 -1.29 -1.78
CA LEU A 631 -1.31 -1.05 -2.98
C LEU A 631 -0.89 0.23 -3.75
N VAL A 632 -0.59 1.29 -3.01
CA VAL A 632 -0.04 2.56 -3.53
C VAL A 632 1.29 2.36 -4.25
N ARG A 633 2.17 1.53 -3.70
CA ARG A 633 3.49 1.20 -4.28
C ARG A 633 3.33 0.34 -5.53
N ASP A 634 2.44 -0.63 -5.50
CA ASP A 634 2.27 -1.58 -6.60
C ASP A 634 1.52 -0.99 -7.79
N TRP A 635 0.53 -0.14 -7.54
CA TRP A 635 -0.11 0.67 -8.59
C TRP A 635 0.90 1.62 -9.27
N ARG A 636 1.78 2.26 -8.49
CA ARG A 636 2.91 3.03 -9.04
C ARG A 636 3.89 2.16 -9.83
N ASN A 637 4.23 0.97 -9.31
CA ASN A 637 5.13 0.04 -9.99
C ASN A 637 4.54 -0.44 -11.33
N LEU A 638 3.22 -0.60 -11.43
CA LEU A 638 2.51 -0.94 -12.66
C LEU A 638 2.66 0.16 -13.72
N ILE A 639 2.50 1.44 -13.35
CA ILE A 639 2.74 2.58 -14.25
C ILE A 639 4.22 2.63 -14.68
N ILE A 640 5.15 2.49 -13.74
CA ILE A 640 6.60 2.47 -14.06
C ILE A 640 6.96 1.30 -14.98
N LYS A 641 6.32 0.13 -14.82
CA LYS A 641 6.51 -1.01 -15.71
C LYS A 641 5.98 -0.72 -17.11
N ALA A 642 4.76 -0.18 -17.23
CA ALA A 642 4.15 0.18 -18.52
C ALA A 642 4.99 1.23 -19.27
N LEU A 643 5.46 2.27 -18.57
CA LEU A 643 6.40 3.27 -19.07
C LEU A 643 7.67 2.64 -19.63
N ASN A 644 8.34 1.77 -18.85
CA ASN A 644 9.58 1.12 -19.26
C ASN A 644 9.36 0.19 -20.47
N GLU A 645 8.29 -0.62 -20.47
CA GLU A 645 7.94 -1.47 -21.61
C GLU A 645 7.69 -0.66 -22.88
N TRP A 646 7.08 0.53 -22.78
CA TRP A 646 6.80 1.38 -23.95
C TRP A 646 8.06 2.10 -24.47
N MET A 647 8.90 2.61 -23.56
CA MET A 647 10.20 3.19 -23.90
C MET A 647 11.11 2.17 -24.61
N GLU A 648 11.15 0.91 -24.13
CA GLU A 648 11.95 -0.15 -24.74
C GLU A 648 11.41 -0.58 -26.11
N ARG A 649 10.08 -0.68 -26.28
CA ARG A 649 9.46 -0.95 -27.59
C ARG A 649 9.79 0.15 -28.60
N MET A 650 9.71 1.42 -28.20
CA MET A 650 10.02 2.54 -29.09
C MET A 650 11.51 2.56 -29.45
N PHE A 651 12.39 2.41 -28.45
CA PHE A 651 13.84 2.32 -28.67
C PHE A 651 14.22 1.12 -29.55
N THR A 652 13.56 -0.03 -29.42
CA THR A 652 13.77 -1.20 -30.29
C THR A 652 13.42 -0.89 -31.75
N THR A 653 12.33 -0.15 -31.99
CA THR A 653 11.95 0.32 -33.33
C THR A 653 12.99 1.29 -33.89
N ASP A 654 13.37 2.32 -33.12
CA ASP A 654 14.35 3.32 -33.57
C ASP A 654 15.71 2.66 -33.89
N LYS A 655 16.17 1.77 -33.00
CA LYS A 655 17.41 1.00 -33.15
C LYS A 655 17.39 0.16 -34.43
N LYS A 656 16.25 -0.46 -34.76
CA LYS A 656 16.11 -1.23 -36.01
C LYS A 656 16.27 -0.33 -37.23
N SER A 657 15.50 0.76 -37.33
CA SER A 657 15.57 1.68 -38.47
C SER A 657 16.95 2.34 -38.60
N PHE A 658 17.59 2.74 -37.49
CA PHE A 658 18.96 3.27 -37.52
C PHE A 658 19.98 2.25 -38.02
N LEU A 659 19.95 1.00 -37.54
CA LEU A 659 20.88 -0.05 -37.97
C LEU A 659 20.65 -0.51 -39.41
N GLU A 660 19.40 -0.52 -39.86
CA GLU A 660 19.02 -0.81 -41.26
C GLU A 660 19.25 0.39 -42.20
N ARG A 661 19.64 1.56 -41.66
CA ARG A 661 19.85 2.84 -42.37
C ARG A 661 18.59 3.28 -43.14
N ASP A 662 17.44 3.04 -42.54
CA ASP A 662 16.11 3.36 -43.06
C ASP A 662 15.92 4.87 -43.17
N ILE A 663 15.60 5.35 -44.37
CA ILE A 663 15.34 6.77 -44.66
C ILE A 663 13.85 7.09 -44.42
N GLU A 664 12.94 6.11 -44.51
CA GLU A 664 11.50 6.31 -44.29
C GLU A 664 11.16 6.53 -42.80
N ALA A 665 12.07 6.18 -41.87
CA ALA A 665 11.97 6.53 -40.46
C ALA A 665 12.36 7.99 -40.14
N LEU A 666 13.07 8.67 -41.04
CA LEU A 666 13.37 10.10 -40.95
C LEU A 666 12.24 10.94 -41.57
N ASP A 667 12.11 12.17 -41.11
CA ASP A 667 11.22 13.19 -41.68
C ASP A 667 11.89 14.57 -41.71
N THR A 668 11.28 15.51 -42.41
CA THR A 668 11.68 16.92 -42.43
C THR A 668 10.60 17.76 -41.76
N ASN A 669 10.94 18.52 -40.72
CA ASN A 669 9.96 19.38 -40.04
C ASN A 669 9.57 20.62 -40.90
N ALA A 670 8.59 21.38 -40.44
CA ALA A 670 8.09 22.56 -41.16
C ALA A 670 9.15 23.66 -41.42
N ASP A 671 10.25 23.66 -40.66
CA ASP A 671 11.37 24.61 -40.78
C ASP A 671 12.50 24.09 -41.69
N GLY A 672 12.39 22.85 -42.17
CA GLY A 672 13.38 22.19 -43.03
C GLY A 672 14.33 21.22 -42.31
N TYR A 673 14.21 21.00 -41.00
CA TYR A 673 15.19 20.20 -40.24
C TYR A 673 14.86 18.71 -40.21
N PHE A 674 15.88 17.85 -40.34
CA PHE A 674 15.72 16.40 -40.18
C PHE A 674 15.30 16.00 -38.75
N ARG A 675 14.41 15.00 -38.66
CA ARG A 675 13.77 14.46 -37.45
C ARG A 675 13.63 12.94 -37.50
N ILE A 676 13.66 12.27 -36.36
CA ILE A 676 13.17 10.88 -36.23
C ILE A 676 11.67 10.93 -35.91
N LYS A 677 10.85 10.23 -36.71
CA LYS A 677 9.38 10.29 -36.63
C LYS A 677 8.81 9.94 -35.25
N THR A 678 9.48 9.07 -34.51
CA THR A 678 9.05 8.55 -33.21
C THR A 678 9.22 9.52 -32.04
N LEU A 679 9.98 10.62 -32.20
CA LEU A 679 10.25 11.58 -31.11
C LEU A 679 8.95 12.15 -30.50
N GLY A 680 8.00 12.54 -31.36
CA GLY A 680 6.72 13.09 -30.93
C GLY A 680 5.83 12.08 -30.21
N ASP A 681 5.85 10.82 -30.64
CA ASP A 681 5.10 9.72 -30.02
C ASP A 681 5.65 9.38 -28.62
N MET A 682 6.97 9.37 -28.46
CA MET A 682 7.63 9.19 -27.15
C MET A 682 7.20 10.26 -26.14
N TRP A 683 7.24 11.54 -26.52
CA TRP A 683 6.83 12.63 -25.63
C TRP A 683 5.32 12.65 -25.37
N ARG A 684 4.48 12.25 -26.34
CA ARG A 684 3.04 12.08 -26.10
C ARG A 684 2.77 10.96 -25.08
N MET A 685 3.44 9.82 -25.18
CA MET A 685 3.32 8.74 -24.19
C MET A 685 3.75 9.19 -22.79
N LEU A 686 4.84 9.96 -22.67
CA LEU A 686 5.27 10.50 -21.37
C LEU A 686 4.19 11.39 -20.74
N HIS A 687 3.51 12.22 -21.54
CA HIS A 687 2.35 13.01 -21.10
C HIS A 687 1.16 12.12 -20.68
N GLU A 688 0.81 11.10 -21.47
CA GLU A 688 -0.25 10.13 -21.15
C GLU A 688 0.03 9.40 -19.81
N GLN A 689 1.29 9.05 -19.52
CA GLN A 689 1.68 8.43 -18.26
C GLN A 689 1.70 9.42 -17.07
N ILE A 690 1.97 10.71 -17.29
CA ILE A 690 1.77 11.76 -16.25
C ILE A 690 0.29 11.87 -15.89
N LEU A 691 -0.60 11.92 -16.89
CA LEU A 691 -2.06 11.95 -16.66
C LEU A 691 -2.53 10.70 -15.92
N ALA A 692 -2.04 9.52 -16.31
CA ALA A 692 -2.35 8.26 -15.62
C ALA A 692 -1.90 8.27 -14.15
N ALA A 693 -0.71 8.78 -13.84
CA ALA A 693 -0.25 8.93 -12.45
C ALA A 693 -1.07 9.98 -11.68
N GLY A 694 -1.37 11.12 -12.31
CA GLY A 694 -2.17 12.22 -11.74
C GLY A 694 -3.59 11.82 -11.36
N ALA A 695 -4.17 10.83 -12.04
CA ALA A 695 -5.48 10.25 -11.70
C ALA A 695 -5.56 9.73 -10.25
N SER A 696 -4.42 9.39 -9.62
CA SER A 696 -4.38 8.95 -8.22
C SER A 696 -4.52 10.06 -7.18
N GLN A 697 -4.51 11.33 -7.58
CA GLN A 697 -4.68 12.50 -6.70
C GLN A 697 -3.65 12.58 -5.54
N ARG A 698 -2.52 11.85 -5.62
CA ARG A 698 -1.50 11.80 -4.57
C ARG A 698 -0.09 11.97 -5.14
N ALA A 699 0.61 12.98 -4.63
CA ALA A 699 1.90 13.42 -5.15
C ALA A 699 3.02 12.35 -5.04
N ASP A 700 3.01 11.50 -4.00
CA ASP A 700 4.05 10.47 -3.78
C ASP A 700 4.13 9.41 -4.90
N VAL A 701 3.04 9.23 -5.66
CA VAL A 701 3.05 8.41 -6.86
C VAL A 701 3.56 9.19 -8.06
N VAL A 702 3.04 10.39 -8.30
CA VAL A 702 3.46 11.22 -9.44
C VAL A 702 4.95 11.53 -9.37
N GLU A 703 5.45 11.95 -8.22
CA GLU A 703 6.88 12.18 -7.96
C GLU A 703 7.70 10.92 -8.28
N GLY A 704 7.26 9.73 -7.85
CA GLY A 704 7.95 8.48 -8.13
C GLY A 704 7.89 7.99 -9.59
N VAL A 705 6.83 8.36 -10.33
CA VAL A 705 6.71 8.11 -11.78
C VAL A 705 7.59 9.09 -12.56
N VAL A 706 7.59 10.37 -12.21
CA VAL A 706 8.48 11.39 -12.82
C VAL A 706 9.95 11.05 -12.57
N ASP A 707 10.31 10.58 -11.38
CA ASP A 707 11.68 10.10 -11.10
C ASP A 707 12.04 8.86 -11.94
N ALA A 708 11.07 8.04 -12.38
CA ALA A 708 11.30 6.96 -13.35
C ALA A 708 11.46 7.49 -14.78
N MET A 709 10.67 8.49 -15.18
CA MET A 709 10.80 9.17 -16.49
C MET A 709 12.17 9.83 -16.65
N PHE A 710 12.66 10.54 -15.63
CA PHE A 710 14.02 11.11 -15.63
C PHE A 710 15.10 10.04 -15.82
N ARG A 711 14.93 8.86 -15.22
CA ARG A 711 15.86 7.72 -15.43
C ARG A 711 15.75 7.15 -16.84
N ALA A 712 14.54 7.00 -17.39
CA ALA A 712 14.33 6.52 -18.76
C ALA A 712 14.91 7.47 -19.82
N LEU A 713 14.76 8.79 -19.66
CA LEU A 713 15.34 9.80 -20.56
C LEU A 713 16.87 9.77 -20.57
N LYS A 714 17.52 9.76 -19.40
CA LYS A 714 18.99 9.65 -19.29
C LYS A 714 19.53 8.31 -19.81
N SER A 715 18.79 7.22 -19.57
CA SER A 715 19.13 5.91 -20.12
C SER A 715 19.05 5.93 -21.65
N ARG A 716 18.01 6.56 -22.24
CA ARG A 716 17.87 6.72 -23.69
C ARG A 716 19.04 7.52 -24.28
N GLN A 717 19.41 8.66 -23.69
CA GLN A 717 20.60 9.43 -24.11
C GLN A 717 21.88 8.56 -24.12
N THR A 718 22.17 7.88 -23.01
CA THR A 718 23.38 7.06 -22.83
C THR A 718 23.46 5.89 -23.84
N VAL A 719 22.34 5.19 -24.04
CA VAL A 719 22.29 4.02 -24.94
C VAL A 719 22.36 4.44 -26.41
N TRP A 720 21.74 5.57 -26.79
CA TRP A 720 21.91 6.13 -28.14
C TRP A 720 23.35 6.57 -28.41
N GLN A 721 24.00 7.26 -27.47
CA GLN A 721 25.40 7.68 -27.62
C GLN A 721 26.31 6.46 -27.86
N THR A 722 26.18 5.44 -27.01
CA THR A 722 26.92 4.17 -27.15
C THR A 722 26.70 3.54 -28.54
N MET A 723 25.46 3.52 -29.03
CA MET A 723 25.12 2.91 -30.33
C MET A 723 25.72 3.68 -31.52
N ILE A 724 25.68 5.02 -31.52
CA ILE A 724 26.27 5.79 -32.61
C ILE A 724 27.81 5.75 -32.58
N ASP A 725 28.43 5.66 -31.40
CA ASP A 725 29.86 5.44 -31.25
C ASP A 725 30.28 4.07 -31.82
N GLU A 726 29.53 3.00 -31.51
CA GLU A 726 29.74 1.65 -32.06
C GLU A 726 29.61 1.60 -33.59
N GLU A 727 28.62 2.29 -34.18
CA GLU A 727 28.48 2.37 -35.64
C GLU A 727 29.58 3.21 -36.29
N CYS A 728 29.93 4.38 -35.74
CA CYS A 728 30.96 5.26 -36.29
C CYS A 728 32.37 4.65 -36.20
N ALA A 729 32.65 3.87 -35.14
CA ALA A 729 33.93 3.18 -34.96
C ALA A 729 34.24 2.19 -36.10
N LYS A 730 33.23 1.60 -36.74
CA LYS A 730 33.41 0.68 -37.87
C LYS A 730 34.18 1.35 -39.02
N TYR A 731 33.74 2.54 -39.43
CA TYR A 731 34.37 3.32 -40.50
C TYR A 731 35.82 3.73 -40.18
N LYS A 732 36.15 3.95 -38.89
CA LYS A 732 37.52 4.21 -38.43
C LYS A 732 38.42 2.96 -38.44
N SER A 733 37.83 1.77 -38.25
CA SER A 733 38.56 0.48 -38.14
C SER A 733 38.90 -0.20 -39.47
N LEU A 734 38.13 0.07 -40.55
CA LEU A 734 38.17 -0.63 -41.83
C LEU A 734 39.47 -0.38 -42.62
N SER A 735 40.54 -1.05 -42.22
CA SER A 735 41.90 -0.85 -42.77
C SER A 735 42.04 -1.35 -44.22
N ASP A 736 41.38 -2.47 -44.57
CA ASP A 736 41.70 -3.27 -45.76
C ASP A 736 40.52 -3.55 -46.71
N ALA A 737 39.48 -2.69 -46.75
CA ALA A 737 38.38 -2.86 -47.70
C ALA A 737 37.78 -1.52 -48.20
N PRO A 738 37.82 -1.22 -49.51
CA PRO A 738 36.95 -0.23 -50.17
C PRO A 738 35.55 -0.79 -50.49
N ALA A 739 35.20 -1.96 -49.95
CA ALA A 739 33.97 -2.66 -50.26
C ALA A 739 32.80 -2.10 -49.42
N GLU A 740 31.95 -1.33 -50.09
CA GLU A 740 30.63 -0.90 -49.64
C GLU A 740 30.58 0.22 -48.58
N ASN A 741 30.83 1.47 -49.01
CA ASN A 741 30.33 2.70 -48.36
C ASN A 741 28.77 2.81 -48.40
N LYS A 742 28.03 1.71 -48.51
CA LYS A 742 26.57 1.71 -48.45
C LYS A 742 26.13 2.17 -47.06
N GLY A 743 25.12 3.02 -46.99
CA GLY A 743 24.64 3.55 -45.70
C GLY A 743 25.52 4.64 -45.08
N PHE A 744 26.57 5.14 -45.77
CA PHE A 744 27.44 6.20 -45.23
C PHE A 744 26.73 7.55 -45.18
N GLN A 745 26.18 8.02 -46.31
CA GLN A 745 25.36 9.24 -46.35
C GLN A 745 24.16 9.12 -45.42
N GLN A 746 23.49 7.95 -45.42
CA GLN A 746 22.38 7.69 -44.51
C GLN A 746 22.80 7.77 -43.04
N LEU A 747 23.99 7.29 -42.66
CA LEU A 747 24.51 7.46 -41.30
C LEU A 747 24.75 8.95 -40.97
N GLN A 748 25.22 9.75 -41.92
CA GLN A 748 25.38 11.20 -41.75
C GLN A 748 24.01 11.90 -41.58
N ASP A 749 23.01 11.54 -42.40
CA ASP A 749 21.63 12.04 -42.27
C ASP A 749 21.03 11.71 -40.89
N TRP A 750 21.23 10.47 -40.42
CA TRP A 750 20.82 10.01 -39.09
C TRP A 750 21.55 10.75 -37.97
N LEU A 751 22.86 11.02 -38.09
CA LEU A 751 23.60 11.81 -37.09
C LEU A 751 23.07 13.24 -36.97
N ILE A 752 22.74 13.89 -38.10
CA ILE A 752 22.13 15.23 -38.12
C ILE A 752 20.70 15.20 -37.55
N ALA A 753 19.89 14.20 -37.89
CA ALA A 753 18.55 14.02 -37.32
C ALA A 753 18.60 13.83 -35.79
N ILE A 754 19.49 12.97 -35.28
CA ILE A 754 19.68 12.77 -33.85
C ILE A 754 20.15 14.06 -33.18
N ALA A 755 21.10 14.79 -33.77
CA ALA A 755 21.59 16.06 -33.23
C ALA A 755 20.47 17.12 -33.12
N ASN A 756 19.68 17.28 -34.20
CA ASN A 756 18.51 18.16 -34.24
C ASN A 756 17.47 17.78 -33.16
N ASP A 757 17.22 16.49 -32.96
CA ASP A 757 16.20 15.99 -32.03
C ASP A 757 16.58 16.20 -30.57
N GLN A 758 17.87 16.13 -30.23
CA GLN A 758 18.34 16.51 -28.90
C GLN A 758 18.07 18.01 -28.64
N ILE A 759 18.31 18.87 -29.63
CA ILE A 759 18.04 20.31 -29.49
C ILE A 759 16.53 20.60 -29.39
N ALA A 760 15.67 19.96 -30.18
CA ALA A 760 14.21 20.15 -30.05
C ALA A 760 13.66 19.73 -28.68
N CYS A 761 14.36 18.87 -27.93
CA CYS A 761 13.99 18.57 -26.56
C CYS A 761 14.18 19.77 -25.62
N ILE A 762 15.02 20.76 -25.96
CA ILE A 762 15.45 21.88 -25.08
C ILE A 762 15.31 23.29 -25.70
N ASP A 763 14.89 23.38 -26.96
CA ASP A 763 14.70 24.61 -27.74
C ASP A 763 13.39 25.31 -27.38
N ASP A 764 13.47 26.24 -26.43
CA ASP A 764 12.40 27.17 -26.08
C ASP A 764 12.64 28.49 -26.84
N ASN A 765 11.69 28.91 -27.66
CA ASN A 765 11.77 30.12 -28.48
C ASN A 765 10.60 31.06 -28.20
N ASP A 766 10.85 32.03 -27.33
CA ASP A 766 9.88 33.06 -26.90
C ASP A 766 9.30 33.88 -28.06
N ALA A 767 10.03 34.02 -29.18
CA ALA A 767 9.63 34.85 -30.32
C ALA A 767 8.66 34.14 -31.28
N SER A 768 8.74 32.81 -31.40
CA SER A 768 7.76 32.00 -32.13
C SER A 768 6.66 31.40 -31.24
N GLY A 769 6.83 31.45 -29.91
CA GLY A 769 5.96 30.77 -28.95
C GLY A 769 6.18 29.25 -28.91
N GLN A 770 7.26 28.76 -29.50
CA GLN A 770 7.62 27.35 -29.50
C GLN A 770 8.20 26.96 -28.14
N VAL A 771 7.44 26.18 -27.38
CA VAL A 771 7.92 25.54 -26.15
C VAL A 771 8.56 24.20 -26.49
N SER A 772 9.75 23.92 -25.95
CA SER A 772 10.46 22.64 -26.09
C SER A 772 9.70 21.47 -25.48
N PHE A 773 10.10 20.23 -25.80
CA PHE A 773 9.50 19.06 -25.17
C PHE A 773 9.76 18.99 -23.66
N LEU A 774 10.98 19.32 -23.19
CA LEU A 774 11.34 19.26 -21.77
C LEU A 774 10.60 20.32 -20.93
N THR A 775 10.38 21.53 -21.49
CA THR A 775 9.62 22.60 -20.81
C THR A 775 8.10 22.32 -20.82
N ARG A 776 7.56 21.65 -21.86
CA ARG A 776 6.19 21.08 -21.80
C ARG A 776 6.10 20.01 -20.71
N PHE A 777 7.02 19.05 -20.71
CA PHE A 777 7.08 17.95 -19.73
C PHE A 777 7.10 18.47 -18.28
N ARG A 778 7.93 19.48 -17.99
CA ARG A 778 7.92 20.21 -16.70
C ARG A 778 6.51 20.68 -16.34
N ARG A 779 5.93 21.54 -17.18
CA ARG A 779 4.62 22.18 -16.95
C ARG A 779 3.50 21.16 -16.73
N ASP A 780 3.60 19.99 -17.37
CA ASP A 780 2.56 18.97 -17.30
C ASP A 780 2.60 18.17 -15.98
N PHE A 781 3.76 17.98 -15.33
CA PHE A 781 3.84 17.35 -13.99
C PHE A 781 3.90 18.36 -12.82
N GLU A 782 4.35 19.60 -13.05
CA GLU A 782 4.49 20.67 -12.04
C GLU A 782 3.26 20.89 -11.14
N PRO A 783 2.00 20.90 -11.63
CA PRO A 783 0.81 21.04 -10.77
C PRO A 783 0.39 19.76 -10.02
N LEU A 784 1.10 18.64 -10.20
CA LEU A 784 0.77 17.32 -9.64
C LEU A 784 1.76 16.82 -8.58
N VAL A 785 2.84 17.56 -8.33
CA VAL A 785 3.93 17.23 -7.39
C VAL A 785 4.08 18.28 -6.30
N THR A 786 4.84 18.01 -5.24
CA THR A 786 5.09 19.01 -4.19
C THR A 786 6.14 20.04 -4.61
N GLU A 787 5.97 21.30 -4.18
CA GLU A 787 6.97 22.38 -4.35
C GLU A 787 8.36 21.98 -3.80
N LYS A 788 8.37 21.18 -2.72
CA LYS A 788 9.59 20.60 -2.16
C LYS A 788 10.28 19.64 -3.14
N TYR A 789 9.54 18.75 -3.81
CA TYR A 789 10.10 17.86 -4.82
C TYR A 789 10.63 18.64 -6.02
N LEU A 790 9.93 19.69 -6.47
CA LEU A 790 10.42 20.57 -7.54
C LEU A 790 11.81 21.13 -7.22
N ALA A 791 11.91 21.88 -6.12
CA ALA A 791 13.12 22.61 -5.75
C ALA A 791 14.29 21.73 -5.28
N THR A 792 14.04 20.50 -4.79
CA THR A 792 15.10 19.61 -4.28
C THR A 792 15.46 18.44 -5.19
N ARG A 793 14.63 18.13 -6.20
CA ARG A 793 14.80 16.96 -7.07
C ARG A 793 14.59 17.32 -8.55
N ALA A 794 13.39 17.80 -8.90
CA ALA A 794 12.99 17.94 -10.30
C ALA A 794 13.83 18.98 -11.06
N ASP A 795 14.06 20.16 -10.48
CA ASP A 795 14.88 21.20 -11.11
C ASP A 795 16.33 20.72 -11.37
N THR A 796 16.87 19.87 -10.49
CA THR A 796 18.23 19.31 -10.65
C THR A 796 18.27 18.27 -11.75
N GLU A 797 17.30 17.35 -11.79
CA GLU A 797 17.21 16.31 -12.83
C GLU A 797 16.89 16.89 -14.22
N LEU A 798 16.02 17.92 -14.29
CA LEU A 798 15.74 18.65 -15.53
C LEU A 798 16.99 19.33 -16.10
N ASN A 799 17.81 19.97 -15.26
CA ASN A 799 19.07 20.59 -15.71
C ASN A 799 20.07 19.54 -16.21
N ILE A 800 20.26 18.43 -15.49
CA ILE A 800 21.14 17.33 -15.92
C ILE A 800 20.70 16.77 -17.28
N ILE A 801 19.38 16.59 -17.49
CA ILE A 801 18.83 16.12 -18.77
C ILE A 801 19.02 17.17 -19.88
N ARG A 802 18.87 18.47 -19.56
CA ARG A 802 19.07 19.58 -20.50
C ARG A 802 20.52 19.64 -20.99
N ASP A 803 21.47 19.58 -20.07
CA ASP A 803 22.90 19.60 -20.39
C ASP A 803 23.28 18.36 -21.20
N GLY A 804 22.78 17.17 -20.80
CA GLY A 804 22.95 15.92 -21.56
C GLY A 804 22.42 15.98 -23.00
N TYR A 805 21.36 16.75 -23.28
CA TYR A 805 20.90 16.98 -24.66
C TYR A 805 21.84 17.88 -25.46
N VAL A 806 22.42 18.93 -24.85
CA VAL A 806 23.45 19.78 -25.49
C VAL A 806 24.69 18.94 -25.83
N ASP A 807 25.19 18.21 -24.84
CA ASP A 807 26.42 17.43 -24.96
C ASP A 807 26.27 16.33 -26.00
N PHE A 808 25.15 15.58 -25.97
CA PHE A 808 24.89 14.52 -26.94
C PHE A 808 24.67 15.07 -28.36
N SER A 809 24.01 16.23 -28.53
CA SER A 809 23.91 16.90 -29.83
C SER A 809 25.29 17.28 -30.40
N THR A 810 26.14 17.87 -29.55
CA THR A 810 27.50 18.29 -29.92
C THR A 810 28.39 17.07 -30.25
N HIS A 811 28.18 15.94 -29.56
CA HIS A 811 28.85 14.66 -29.84
C HIS A 811 28.46 14.11 -31.23
N CYS A 812 27.19 14.15 -31.61
CA CYS A 812 26.74 13.76 -32.96
C CYS A 812 27.41 14.59 -34.06
N ILE A 813 27.53 15.92 -33.87
CA ILE A 813 28.24 16.81 -34.81
C ILE A 813 29.74 16.47 -34.87
N THR A 814 30.37 16.21 -33.73
CA THR A 814 31.78 15.80 -33.65
C THR A 814 32.02 14.48 -34.40
N LEU A 815 31.11 13.51 -34.26
CA LEU A 815 31.15 12.22 -34.98
C LEU A 815 30.94 12.40 -36.50
N PHE A 816 29.96 13.21 -36.91
CA PHE A 816 29.71 13.55 -38.31
C PHE A 816 30.96 14.11 -38.99
N ILE A 817 31.63 15.08 -38.36
CA ILE A 817 32.88 15.67 -38.84
C ILE A 817 33.99 14.60 -38.89
N ASN A 818 34.14 13.82 -37.82
CA ASN A 818 35.13 12.74 -37.73
C ASN A 818 35.01 11.70 -38.85
N LEU A 819 33.78 11.42 -39.32
CA LEU A 819 33.53 10.50 -40.43
C LEU A 819 34.08 11.06 -41.77
N ILE A 820 33.92 12.35 -42.05
CA ILE A 820 34.45 13.00 -43.27
C ILE A 820 35.98 12.84 -43.34
N PHE A 821 36.69 13.11 -42.24
CA PHE A 821 38.14 12.91 -42.18
C PHE A 821 38.56 11.44 -42.27
N SER A 822 37.77 10.53 -41.71
CA SER A 822 38.06 9.09 -41.66
C SER A 822 37.79 8.35 -42.98
N VAL A 823 36.88 8.86 -43.81
CA VAL A 823 36.43 8.23 -45.06
C VAL A 823 36.91 9.00 -46.28
N ASP A 824 36.44 10.24 -46.48
CA ASP A 824 36.67 11.00 -47.72
C ASP A 824 38.12 11.46 -47.83
N PHE A 825 38.65 12.06 -46.74
CA PHE A 825 40.01 12.60 -46.72
C PHE A 825 41.10 11.58 -46.39
N ARG A 826 40.73 10.32 -46.17
CA ARG A 826 41.68 9.21 -45.94
C ARG A 826 42.71 9.06 -47.07
N SER A 827 42.36 9.45 -48.29
CA SER A 827 43.25 9.45 -49.46
C SER A 827 44.11 10.71 -49.60
N THR A 828 43.66 11.86 -49.08
CA THR A 828 44.32 13.17 -49.26
C THR A 828 45.22 13.54 -48.08
N LEU A 829 44.81 13.23 -46.84
CA LEU A 829 45.59 13.49 -45.63
C LEU A 829 47.04 12.95 -45.68
N PRO A 830 47.33 11.74 -46.20
CA PRO A 830 48.69 11.20 -46.25
C PRO A 830 49.64 11.96 -47.19
N ASP A 831 49.11 12.73 -48.14
CA ASP A 831 49.91 13.43 -49.15
C ASP A 831 50.46 14.77 -48.65
N PHE A 832 49.86 15.36 -47.60
CA PHE A 832 50.31 16.63 -47.00
C PHE A 832 51.74 16.53 -46.45
N PHE A 833 52.50 17.62 -46.65
CA PHE A 833 53.92 17.78 -46.31
C PHE A 833 54.88 16.76 -46.97
N THR A 834 54.39 15.91 -47.86
CA THR A 834 55.22 15.07 -48.76
C THR A 834 55.59 15.84 -50.03
N GLN A 835 56.39 15.24 -50.91
CA GLN A 835 56.77 15.85 -52.18
C GLN A 835 55.56 16.21 -53.08
N LYS A 836 54.43 15.49 -52.96
CA LYS A 836 53.19 15.77 -53.73
C LYS A 836 52.56 17.11 -53.34
N TRP A 837 52.55 17.45 -52.06
CA TRP A 837 51.88 18.64 -51.51
C TRP A 837 52.34 19.96 -52.14
N TYR A 838 53.60 20.03 -52.58
CA TYR A 838 54.14 21.18 -53.31
C TYR A 838 53.58 21.34 -54.74
N GLY A 839 53.10 20.26 -55.36
CA GLY A 839 52.61 20.23 -56.76
C GLY A 839 51.11 20.02 -56.90
N GLU A 840 50.41 19.64 -55.84
CA GLU A 840 48.96 19.38 -55.83
C GLU A 840 48.20 20.38 -54.95
N PHE A 841 47.05 20.87 -55.43
CA PHE A 841 46.12 21.71 -54.66
C PHE A 841 45.30 20.87 -53.67
N ALA A 842 45.98 20.10 -52.81
CA ALA A 842 45.36 19.13 -51.89
C ALA A 842 44.37 19.80 -50.92
N MET A 843 44.71 20.96 -50.37
CA MET A 843 43.81 21.74 -49.51
C MET A 843 42.55 22.19 -50.25
N LYS A 844 42.68 22.68 -51.50
CA LYS A 844 41.52 23.07 -52.31
C LYS A 844 40.56 21.91 -52.59
N ARG A 845 41.06 20.67 -52.73
CA ARG A 845 40.21 19.48 -52.85
C ARG A 845 39.37 19.26 -51.59
N MET A 846 39.99 19.36 -50.40
CA MET A 846 39.27 19.22 -49.12
C MET A 846 38.23 20.32 -48.92
N ILE A 847 38.57 21.56 -49.24
CA ILE A 847 37.65 22.71 -49.17
C ILE A 847 36.47 22.56 -50.14
N SER A 848 36.68 22.06 -51.37
CA SER A 848 35.57 21.77 -52.29
C SER A 848 34.58 20.77 -51.69
N THR A 849 35.07 19.70 -51.05
CA THR A 849 34.21 18.72 -50.36
C THR A 849 33.49 19.34 -49.15
N PHE A 850 34.07 20.33 -48.47
CA PHE A 850 33.37 21.10 -47.44
C PHE A 850 32.30 22.03 -48.03
N GLU A 851 32.51 22.62 -49.20
CA GLU A 851 31.49 23.39 -49.91
C GLU A 851 30.28 22.50 -50.26
N ASP A 852 30.52 21.27 -50.71
CA ASP A 852 29.47 20.24 -50.93
C ASP A 852 28.72 19.91 -49.62
N TYR A 853 29.42 19.51 -48.56
CA TYR A 853 28.80 19.18 -47.26
C TYR A 853 28.03 20.35 -46.63
N MET A 854 28.50 21.58 -46.75
CA MET A 854 27.78 22.75 -46.24
C MET A 854 26.55 23.07 -47.09
N SER A 855 26.61 22.91 -48.42
CA SER A 855 25.46 23.05 -49.31
C SER A 855 24.33 22.09 -48.93
N ASP A 856 24.65 20.82 -48.73
CA ASP A 856 23.67 19.78 -48.42
C ASP A 856 23.09 19.95 -47.00
N TYR A 857 23.94 20.09 -45.98
CA TYR A 857 23.49 19.98 -44.58
C TYR A 857 23.08 21.29 -43.89
N LEU A 858 23.51 22.48 -44.36
CA LEU A 858 23.14 23.74 -43.67
C LEU A 858 21.65 24.06 -43.72
N SER A 859 20.91 23.52 -44.69
CA SER A 859 19.45 23.67 -44.78
C SER A 859 18.73 22.81 -43.74
N VAL A 860 19.17 21.57 -43.54
CA VAL A 860 18.52 20.54 -42.71
C VAL A 860 19.03 20.44 -41.27
N ILE A 861 20.09 21.17 -40.92
CA ILE A 861 20.59 21.29 -39.54
C ILE A 861 19.98 22.50 -38.80
N HIS A 862 19.67 22.31 -37.52
CA HIS A 862 19.14 23.35 -36.64
C HIS A 862 20.07 24.57 -36.54
N PRO A 863 19.54 25.82 -36.53
CA PRO A 863 20.37 27.03 -36.53
C PRO A 863 21.41 27.10 -35.42
N SER A 864 21.05 26.70 -34.19
CA SER A 864 21.96 26.71 -33.04
C SER A 864 23.14 25.72 -33.14
N LEU A 865 23.12 24.81 -34.12
CA LEU A 865 24.20 23.87 -34.41
C LEU A 865 25.07 24.31 -35.60
N ARG A 866 24.69 25.35 -36.36
CA ARG A 866 25.41 25.77 -37.58
C ARG A 866 26.80 26.30 -37.26
N ASP A 867 26.91 27.27 -36.37
CA ASP A 867 28.23 27.77 -35.93
C ASP A 867 29.05 26.70 -35.21
N ILE A 868 28.40 25.77 -34.48
CA ILE A 868 29.07 24.65 -33.82
C ILE A 868 29.69 23.70 -34.86
N LEU A 869 28.94 23.35 -35.91
CA LEU A 869 29.42 22.57 -37.06
C LEU A 869 30.58 23.28 -37.76
N ILE A 870 30.46 24.59 -38.03
CA ILE A 870 31.47 25.37 -38.75
C ILE A 870 32.76 25.53 -37.93
N GLU A 871 32.67 25.80 -36.62
CA GLU A 871 33.83 25.86 -35.72
C GLU A 871 34.52 24.49 -35.59
N GLU A 872 33.78 23.44 -35.24
CA GLU A 872 34.35 22.12 -34.98
C GLU A 872 34.93 21.49 -36.27
N LEU A 873 34.36 21.79 -37.45
CA LEU A 873 34.90 21.42 -38.76
C LEU A 873 36.26 22.10 -39.04
N SER A 874 36.39 23.36 -38.63
CA SER A 874 37.64 24.11 -38.75
C SER A 874 38.70 23.63 -37.75
N ASP A 875 38.28 23.27 -36.54
CA ASP A 875 39.15 22.73 -35.49
C ASP A 875 39.69 21.34 -35.89
N GLU A 876 38.84 20.40 -36.32
CA GLU A 876 39.32 19.09 -36.79
C GLU A 876 40.20 19.22 -38.04
N LEU A 877 39.91 20.17 -38.95
CA LEU A 877 40.80 20.46 -40.08
C LEU A 877 42.20 20.89 -39.59
N LEU A 878 42.26 21.78 -38.58
CA LEU A 878 43.52 22.24 -38.01
C LEU A 878 44.26 21.11 -37.28
N VAL A 879 43.55 20.29 -36.48
CA VAL A 879 44.14 19.14 -35.76
C VAL A 879 44.71 18.12 -36.75
N HIS A 880 43.98 17.77 -37.80
CA HIS A 880 44.46 16.86 -38.85
C HIS A 880 45.63 17.47 -39.63
N TYR A 881 45.56 18.75 -40.03
CA TYR A 881 46.63 19.42 -40.77
C TYR A 881 47.93 19.51 -39.97
N LEU A 882 47.88 19.87 -38.68
CA LEU A 882 49.05 19.84 -37.80
C LEU A 882 49.57 18.41 -37.56
N SER A 883 48.69 17.40 -37.57
CA SER A 883 49.06 15.98 -37.42
C SER A 883 49.77 15.39 -38.65
N CYS A 884 49.52 15.91 -39.86
CA CYS A 884 50.19 15.50 -41.10
C CYS A 884 51.73 15.61 -41.06
N VAL A 885 52.32 16.33 -40.08
CA VAL A 885 53.77 16.36 -39.79
C VAL A 885 54.33 14.94 -39.59
N ARG A 886 53.50 13.97 -39.20
CA ARG A 886 53.85 12.56 -38.99
C ARG A 886 53.65 11.66 -40.22
N ASN A 887 53.22 12.20 -41.36
CA ASN A 887 53.00 11.45 -42.59
C ASN A 887 54.29 10.72 -43.03
N ARG A 888 54.12 9.52 -43.62
CA ARG A 888 55.24 8.70 -44.09
C ARG A 888 55.88 9.32 -45.35
N GLY A 889 56.85 10.20 -45.11
CA GLY A 889 57.51 10.99 -46.15
C GLY A 889 57.42 12.50 -45.94
N ALA A 890 56.82 12.96 -44.82
CA ALA A 890 56.86 14.36 -44.42
C ALA A 890 58.31 14.83 -44.23
N LYS A 891 58.78 15.67 -45.16
CA LYS A 891 60.12 16.26 -45.11
C LYS A 891 60.11 17.68 -45.66
N PHE A 892 60.56 18.62 -44.83
CA PHE A 892 60.78 20.02 -45.20
C PHE A 892 62.27 20.24 -45.44
N ARG A 893 62.61 20.89 -46.57
CA ARG A 893 63.99 21.30 -46.86
C ARG A 893 64.06 22.82 -46.95
N ARG A 894 65.16 23.43 -46.49
CA ARG A 894 65.34 24.91 -46.56
C ARG A 894 65.35 25.48 -47.98
N GLN A 895 65.52 24.62 -48.99
CA GLN A 895 65.47 24.96 -50.42
C GLN A 895 64.07 24.85 -51.06
N ASP A 896 63.12 24.18 -50.39
CA ASP A 896 61.78 23.93 -50.94
C ASP A 896 60.82 25.03 -50.43
N PRO A 897 59.87 25.54 -51.23
CA PRO A 897 59.08 26.74 -50.90
C PRO A 897 57.91 26.45 -49.93
N PHE A 898 58.17 25.76 -48.81
CA PHE A 898 57.12 25.31 -47.89
C PHE A 898 56.36 26.48 -47.24
N THR A 899 57.03 27.58 -46.89
CA THR A 899 56.40 28.77 -46.26
C THR A 899 55.33 29.39 -47.15
N GLU A 900 55.59 29.53 -48.46
CA GLU A 900 54.60 30.02 -49.42
C GLU A 900 53.49 28.97 -49.66
N LYS A 901 53.77 27.67 -49.57
CA LYS A 901 52.74 26.61 -49.69
C LYS A 901 51.82 26.53 -48.46
N PHE A 902 52.34 26.72 -47.25
CA PHE A 902 51.55 26.89 -46.02
C PHE A 902 50.62 28.11 -46.14
N LYS A 903 51.14 29.23 -46.63
CA LYS A 903 50.38 30.48 -46.85
C LYS A 903 49.29 30.32 -47.92
N ASP A 904 49.55 29.60 -49.01
CA ASP A 904 48.57 29.21 -50.03
C ASP A 904 47.44 28.33 -49.47
N ASP A 905 47.78 27.33 -48.64
CA ASP A 905 46.78 26.51 -47.93
C ASP A 905 45.93 27.36 -46.98
N ILE A 906 46.55 28.18 -46.10
CA ILE A 906 45.83 29.05 -45.14
C ILE A 906 44.92 30.05 -45.86
N LEU A 907 45.37 30.67 -46.96
CA LEU A 907 44.56 31.60 -47.74
C LEU A 907 43.36 30.89 -48.39
N THR A 908 43.52 29.63 -48.83
CA THR A 908 42.41 28.81 -49.35
C THR A 908 41.38 28.51 -48.25
N ILE A 909 41.84 28.13 -47.05
CA ILE A 909 41.00 27.85 -45.87
C ILE A 909 40.25 29.10 -45.43
N PHE A 910 40.94 30.24 -45.35
CA PHE A 910 40.35 31.51 -44.95
C PHE A 910 39.35 32.05 -45.97
N ALA A 911 39.55 31.82 -47.28
CA ALA A 911 38.59 32.20 -48.32
C ALA A 911 37.25 31.43 -48.20
N PHE A 912 37.28 30.19 -47.75
CA PHE A 912 36.08 29.41 -47.42
C PHE A 912 35.43 29.91 -46.13
N PHE A 913 36.12 29.88 -45.00
CA PHE A 913 35.51 30.21 -43.71
C PHE A 913 35.06 31.69 -43.61
N GLN A 914 35.61 32.62 -44.40
CA GLN A 914 35.11 34.01 -44.50
C GLN A 914 33.64 34.12 -44.95
N GLN A 915 33.06 33.08 -45.54
CA GLN A 915 31.62 33.02 -45.86
C GLN A 915 30.74 32.98 -44.59
N TYR A 916 31.31 32.63 -43.44
CA TYR A 916 30.66 32.50 -42.13
C TYR A 916 31.25 33.50 -41.13
N PRO A 917 30.93 34.82 -41.25
CA PRO A 917 31.69 35.88 -40.62
C PRO A 917 31.70 35.86 -39.08
N GLU A 918 30.62 35.38 -38.44
CA GLU A 918 30.50 35.35 -36.98
C GLU A 918 31.45 34.32 -36.36
N SER A 919 31.39 33.05 -36.82
CA SER A 919 32.36 32.00 -36.49
C SER A 919 33.80 32.36 -36.94
N PHE A 920 33.98 32.93 -38.13
CA PHE A 920 35.33 33.22 -38.66
C PHE A 920 36.09 34.27 -37.83
N ALA A 921 35.43 35.38 -37.50
CA ALA A 921 36.07 36.51 -36.84
C ALA A 921 36.25 36.34 -35.32
N SER A 922 35.43 35.49 -34.69
CA SER A 922 35.42 35.31 -33.23
C SER A 922 36.36 34.21 -32.73
N THR A 923 36.53 33.12 -33.49
CA THR A 923 37.27 31.93 -33.03
C THR A 923 38.23 31.37 -34.07
N ILE A 924 37.75 31.01 -35.26
CA ILE A 924 38.50 30.25 -36.27
C ILE A 924 39.82 30.95 -36.65
N LYS A 925 39.76 32.23 -37.02
CA LYS A 925 40.93 32.99 -37.46
C LYS A 925 42.07 33.01 -36.43
N ASP A 926 41.75 32.96 -35.15
CA ASP A 926 42.72 33.03 -34.06
C ASP A 926 43.25 31.66 -33.66
N ARG A 927 42.43 30.60 -33.74
CA ARG A 927 42.91 29.20 -33.61
C ARG A 927 43.93 28.86 -34.71
N TRP A 928 43.66 29.24 -35.96
CA TRP A 928 44.53 28.97 -37.11
C TRP A 928 45.90 29.68 -37.10
N ARG A 929 46.12 30.63 -36.18
CA ARG A 929 47.46 31.23 -35.95
C ARG A 929 48.51 30.19 -35.53
N LEU A 930 48.10 29.03 -35.02
CA LEU A 930 48.99 27.91 -34.69
C LEU A 930 49.84 27.40 -35.86
N VAL A 931 49.40 27.58 -37.11
CA VAL A 931 50.22 27.20 -38.27
C VAL A 931 51.46 28.09 -38.41
N ASP A 932 51.40 29.36 -37.96
CA ASP A 932 52.58 30.24 -37.89
C ASP A 932 53.61 29.71 -36.88
N TRP A 933 53.17 29.16 -35.74
CA TRP A 933 54.07 28.50 -34.78
C TRP A 933 54.70 27.22 -35.33
N LEU A 934 53.99 26.45 -36.16
CA LEU A 934 54.58 25.33 -36.92
C LEU A 934 55.65 25.83 -37.91
N VAL A 935 55.36 26.87 -38.69
CA VAL A 935 56.31 27.46 -39.66
C VAL A 935 57.56 27.97 -38.93
N ARG A 936 57.43 28.72 -37.83
CA ARG A 936 58.55 29.20 -37.01
C ARG A 936 59.47 28.05 -36.53
N LEU A 937 58.89 26.91 -36.11
CA LEU A 937 59.67 25.72 -35.70
C LEU A 937 60.41 25.05 -36.88
N LEU A 938 59.94 25.22 -38.12
CA LEU A 938 60.58 24.69 -39.32
C LEU A 938 61.68 25.63 -39.85
N GLU A 939 61.45 26.94 -39.85
CA GLU A 939 62.40 27.94 -40.36
C GLU A 939 63.59 28.20 -39.43
N ALA A 940 63.38 28.14 -38.11
CA ALA A 940 64.35 28.54 -37.09
C ALA A 940 65.75 27.95 -37.30
N GLU A 941 66.79 28.75 -37.04
CA GLU A 941 68.16 28.26 -36.95
C GLU A 941 68.36 27.34 -35.75
N LYS A 942 69.37 26.47 -35.80
CA LYS A 942 69.55 25.37 -34.83
C LYS A 942 69.70 25.83 -33.37
N GLY A 943 70.18 27.05 -33.13
CA GLY A 943 70.22 27.66 -31.79
C GLY A 943 68.87 28.19 -31.32
N GLU A 944 68.08 28.77 -32.22
CA GLU A 944 66.83 29.47 -31.90
C GLU A 944 65.62 28.55 -31.72
N VAL A 945 65.71 27.29 -32.16
CA VAL A 945 64.65 26.27 -31.97
C VAL A 945 64.18 26.17 -30.52
N VAL A 946 65.09 26.34 -29.54
CA VAL A 946 64.76 26.28 -28.10
C VAL A 946 63.95 27.51 -27.67
N ASN A 947 64.29 28.70 -28.18
CA ASN A 947 63.59 29.95 -27.89
C ASN A 947 62.19 29.97 -28.51
N VAL A 948 62.03 29.45 -29.74
CA VAL A 948 60.73 29.28 -30.40
C VAL A 948 59.86 28.27 -29.64
N TYR A 949 60.44 27.16 -29.16
CA TYR A 949 59.71 26.21 -28.30
C TYR A 949 59.26 26.84 -26.98
N GLU A 950 60.11 27.61 -26.30
CA GLU A 950 59.77 28.32 -25.07
C GLU A 950 58.61 29.31 -25.26
N GLY A 951 58.65 30.12 -26.34
CA GLY A 951 57.55 31.01 -26.69
C GLY A 951 56.24 30.28 -26.96
N PHE A 952 56.26 29.25 -27.81
CA PHE A 952 55.09 28.45 -28.14
C PHE A 952 54.52 27.75 -26.90
N LYS A 953 55.36 27.12 -26.07
CA LYS A 953 54.93 26.44 -24.85
C LYS A 953 54.38 27.38 -23.78
N THR A 954 54.74 28.67 -23.82
CA THR A 954 54.22 29.70 -22.92
C THR A 954 52.83 30.18 -23.35
N GLU A 955 52.57 30.32 -24.66
CA GLU A 955 51.24 30.69 -25.18
C GLU A 955 50.26 29.49 -25.17
N TYR A 956 50.75 28.28 -25.45
CA TYR A 956 49.97 27.03 -25.49
C TYR A 956 50.53 26.02 -24.47
N TRP A 957 50.10 26.16 -23.22
CA TRP A 957 50.61 25.40 -22.06
C TRP A 957 50.45 23.87 -22.20
N ASP A 958 49.50 23.41 -23.00
CA ASP A 958 49.15 22.01 -23.28
C ASP A 958 49.93 21.39 -24.45
N LEU A 959 50.75 22.18 -25.16
CA LEU A 959 51.59 21.76 -26.29
C LEU A 959 52.37 20.45 -26.01
N GLN A 960 52.10 19.42 -26.80
CA GLN A 960 52.67 18.09 -26.64
C GLN A 960 54.11 17.98 -27.18
N ILE A 961 55.06 17.62 -26.31
CA ILE A 961 56.47 17.44 -26.69
C ILE A 961 56.66 16.37 -27.79
N GLY A 962 55.81 15.34 -27.81
CA GLY A 962 55.82 14.30 -28.86
C GLY A 962 55.39 14.79 -30.24
N TRP A 963 54.63 15.89 -30.33
CA TRP A 963 54.37 16.56 -31.61
C TRP A 963 55.54 17.44 -32.03
N VAL A 964 56.11 18.24 -31.12
CA VAL A 964 57.33 19.04 -31.39
C VAL A 964 58.51 18.15 -31.84
N GLU A 965 58.66 16.96 -31.24
CA GLU A 965 59.64 15.97 -31.73
C GLU A 965 59.39 15.52 -33.17
N ALA A 966 58.13 15.42 -33.62
CA ALA A 966 57.82 15.08 -35.01
C ALA A 966 58.17 16.24 -35.96
N VAL A 967 57.87 17.49 -35.58
CA VAL A 967 58.23 18.71 -36.33
C VAL A 967 59.74 18.81 -36.51
N LEU A 968 60.52 18.57 -35.46
CA LEU A 968 61.99 18.61 -35.58
C LEU A 968 62.52 17.45 -36.44
N ARG A 969 61.94 16.24 -36.33
CA ARG A 969 62.32 15.08 -37.15
C ARG A 969 61.95 15.21 -38.63
N SER A 970 60.98 16.05 -39.01
CA SER A 970 60.61 16.29 -40.42
C SER A 970 61.49 17.34 -41.12
N ARG A 971 62.37 18.06 -40.41
CA ARG A 971 63.39 18.94 -41.02
C ARG A 971 64.48 18.17 -41.78
N ASP A 972 65.14 18.83 -42.73
CA ASP A 972 66.31 18.32 -43.44
C ASP A 972 67.57 18.37 -42.58
N ASP A 973 67.77 19.47 -41.86
CA ASP A 973 68.92 19.75 -41.00
C ASP A 973 68.91 19.03 -39.64
N PHE A 974 68.03 18.04 -39.47
CA PHE A 974 67.73 17.37 -38.20
C PHE A 974 68.94 16.68 -37.54
N GLU A 975 69.11 16.97 -36.25
CA GLU A 975 70.07 16.31 -35.38
C GLU A 975 69.43 15.90 -34.05
N ARG A 976 69.95 14.82 -33.44
CA ARG A 976 69.52 14.38 -32.09
C ARG A 976 69.83 15.41 -30.99
N SER A 977 70.80 16.29 -31.23
CA SER A 977 71.16 17.43 -30.36
C SER A 977 69.97 18.36 -30.13
N MET A 978 69.25 18.77 -31.19
CA MET A 978 68.13 19.72 -31.11
C MET A 978 66.97 19.19 -30.26
N VAL A 979 66.55 17.94 -30.46
CA VAL A 979 65.52 17.31 -29.61
C VAL A 979 65.99 17.15 -28.16
N SER A 980 67.29 16.93 -27.93
CA SER A 980 67.85 16.82 -26.58
C SER A 980 67.84 18.19 -25.87
N ALA A 981 68.18 19.27 -26.57
CA ALA A 981 68.14 20.63 -26.04
C ALA A 981 66.71 21.10 -25.73
N VAL A 982 65.76 20.85 -26.64
CA VAL A 982 64.33 21.14 -26.40
C VAL A 982 63.78 20.33 -25.23
N LYS A 983 64.19 19.06 -25.06
CA LYS A 983 63.81 18.25 -23.89
C LYS A 983 64.41 18.72 -22.58
N ALA A 984 65.66 19.21 -22.58
CA ALA A 984 66.27 19.83 -21.41
C ALA A 984 65.48 21.08 -20.99
N LYS A 985 65.24 22.00 -21.94
CA LYS A 985 64.42 23.20 -21.70
C LYS A 985 62.99 22.85 -21.25
N ALA A 986 62.36 21.84 -21.83
CA ALA A 986 61.03 21.36 -21.43
C ALA A 986 60.96 20.77 -20.01
N ALA A 987 62.10 20.32 -19.45
CA ALA A 987 62.19 19.87 -18.06
C ALA A 987 62.49 21.02 -17.08
N GLU A 988 63.02 22.14 -17.58
CA GLU A 988 63.28 23.37 -16.82
C GLU A 988 62.08 24.34 -16.81
N LEU A 989 61.24 24.30 -17.84
CA LEU A 989 60.16 25.26 -18.08
C LEU A 989 58.85 24.88 -17.34
N SER A 990 58.50 25.65 -16.30
CA SER A 990 57.18 25.60 -15.67
C SER A 990 56.25 26.68 -16.24
N VAL A 991 55.13 26.28 -16.85
CA VAL A 991 54.08 27.17 -17.37
C VAL A 991 52.79 26.98 -16.56
N GLU A 992 52.07 28.07 -16.31
CA GLU A 992 50.76 28.01 -15.63
C GLU A 992 49.73 27.28 -16.51
N ARG A 993 48.89 26.42 -15.90
CA ARG A 993 47.86 25.68 -16.64
C ARG A 993 46.63 26.57 -16.86
N GLY A 994 46.33 26.87 -18.11
CA GLY A 994 45.10 27.56 -18.52
C GLY A 994 43.92 26.61 -18.75
N ALA A 995 42.93 27.05 -19.51
CA ALA A 995 41.97 26.15 -20.15
C ALA A 995 42.67 25.32 -21.23
N GLU A 996 42.18 24.12 -21.55
CA GLU A 996 42.73 23.32 -22.65
C GLU A 996 42.59 24.06 -23.99
N THR A 997 43.57 23.86 -24.88
CA THR A 997 43.58 24.43 -26.22
C THR A 997 43.45 23.32 -27.26
N ILE A 998 43.36 23.69 -28.53
CA ILE A 998 43.39 22.74 -29.63
C ILE A 998 44.70 21.92 -29.69
N MET A 999 45.81 22.38 -29.10
CA MET A 999 47.05 21.60 -29.02
C MET A 999 46.95 20.38 -28.09
N GLY A 1000 46.01 20.34 -27.13
CA GLY A 1000 45.68 19.14 -26.35
C GLY A 1000 45.04 18.01 -27.17
N ARG A 1001 44.45 18.35 -28.33
CA ARG A 1001 43.91 17.41 -29.34
C ARG A 1001 45.01 16.87 -30.26
N VAL A 1002 46.05 17.65 -30.54
CA VAL A 1002 47.18 17.29 -31.42
C VAL A 1002 48.19 16.38 -30.68
N ARG A 1003 47.78 15.13 -30.44
CA ARG A 1003 48.50 14.12 -29.64
C ARG A 1003 49.47 13.29 -30.47
#